data_AF-A0A3C0JKA2-F1
#
_entry.id   AF-A0A3C0JKA2-F1
#
_cell.length_a   1.000
_cell.length_b   1.000
_cell.length_c   1.000
_cell.angle_alpha   90.00
_cell.angle_beta   90.00
_cell.angle_gamma   90.00
#
_symmetry.space_group_name_H-M   'P 1'
#
loop_
_entity.id
_entity.type
_entity.pdbx_description
1 polymer ?
#
loop_
_entity_poly.entity_id
_entity_poly.type
_entity_poly.pdbx_seq_one_letter_code
_entity_poly.pdbx_strand_id
1 'polypeptide(L)'
;METFGFFVTFLHSVAGLFILGTAVICLLSCGVKPATLHATRQQLIQSSLLLALVLVVSGLFLPSLQAFSMSGHPDSALDQDLIKLILFSTRFGSVWLTQELLALLIFFSLLARHRLNPNADNRYFFIWLIAASSVLLFADSLKSHAAGIEPAWPGLIGHGLHLLAAGSWLGALPALIFLLRLSPKATQNTPDPSAVWQILNKFSILASTMVGIILLSGSFIAYLQISRWAELFATPYGHLLLIKIFLFISMLSVAGIIRRYYMTKGVHQRQSLAVTNAVIAKWVSLETSLGLVLLGFANILKSTTPALHETRVVWPFDFRFSLDATWDQTTSVQTQVLLGLMLISLAIGLSLYFLRFKHLKKMAIIAGFCLSTVGVTIALQPLAVKAYPDTYRNSSVPYDAISIDNGRQLYSEHCASCHGAEGKGDGALAEALDVMVMDLNHMHSAGSTAGDMYWNFTQELAVDNFHSSINSLDEDEIWELINYLNATTASSNGTSLYTYIEPNEPFLGAPNFYYSTDTTSGHLIDHRKKNALLLVFFSWPEEKSRLDNLKNHYKDITANNTDIIAIEITKPSSEAPTNKPAYPFIVVTEQTEPITNTYSLFRRSFMDERDVDDTRPLTHIEYLIDRFGYLRARWNPEHNSSQWTDFALLTNELKKLANEPEILPPPDEHVH
;
A
#
# COMPACT_ATOMS: atom_id res chain seq x y z
N MET A 1 29.04 5.92 5.50
CA MET A 1 28.15 7.02 5.05
C MET A 1 26.75 6.89 5.62
N GLU A 2 26.14 5.72 5.59
CA GLU A 2 24.79 5.48 6.14
C GLU A 2 24.63 5.86 7.62
N THR A 3 25.54 5.44 8.49
CA THR A 3 25.51 5.79 9.92
C THR A 3 25.59 7.31 10.15
N PHE A 4 26.47 7.98 9.43
CA PHE A 4 26.57 9.44 9.44
C PHE A 4 25.26 10.10 8.95
N GLY A 5 24.70 9.59 7.85
CA GLY A 5 23.43 10.05 7.30
C GLY A 5 22.26 9.90 8.29
N PHE A 6 22.22 8.78 9.02
CA PHE A 6 21.27 8.56 10.10
C PHE A 6 21.40 9.64 11.20
N PHE A 7 22.62 9.89 11.70
CA PHE A 7 22.81 10.87 12.77
C PHE A 7 22.46 12.30 12.33
N VAL A 8 22.83 12.71 11.12
CA VAL A 8 22.53 14.04 10.60
C VAL A 8 21.02 14.25 10.46
N THR A 9 20.31 13.30 9.85
CA THR A 9 18.85 13.38 9.65
C THR A 9 18.09 13.28 10.97
N PHE A 10 18.55 12.44 11.90
CA PHE A 10 18.00 12.33 13.24
C PHE A 10 18.17 13.64 14.03
N LEU A 11 19.38 14.20 14.07
CA LEU A 11 19.66 15.46 14.77
C LEU A 11 18.86 16.63 14.19
N HIS A 12 18.78 16.73 12.86
CA HIS A 12 17.98 17.76 12.18
C HIS A 12 16.50 17.68 12.61
N SER A 13 15.92 16.48 12.56
CA SER A 13 14.51 16.24 12.89
C SER A 13 14.23 16.51 14.37
N VAL A 14 15.06 15.99 15.27
CA VAL A 14 14.92 16.19 16.72
C VAL A 14 15.06 17.66 17.10
N ALA A 15 16.03 18.38 16.52
CA ALA A 15 16.22 19.80 16.78
C ALA A 15 14.98 20.62 16.41
N GLY A 16 14.41 20.41 15.21
CA GLY A 16 13.19 21.08 14.77
C GLY A 16 11.99 20.83 15.69
N LEU A 17 11.76 19.56 16.07
CA LEU A 17 10.68 19.17 16.99
C LEU A 17 10.87 19.82 18.37
N PHE A 18 12.08 19.82 18.92
CA PHE A 18 12.38 20.36 20.25
C PHE A 18 12.29 21.88 20.29
N ILE A 19 12.65 22.58 19.21
CA ILE A 19 12.47 24.04 19.11
C ILE A 19 10.97 24.37 19.13
N LEU A 20 10.15 23.68 18.33
CA LEU A 20 8.70 23.88 18.30
C LEU A 20 8.09 23.65 19.69
N GLY A 21 8.37 22.50 20.31
CA GLY A 21 7.80 22.17 21.62
C GLY A 21 8.28 23.10 22.75
N THR A 22 9.54 23.54 22.71
CA THR A 22 10.06 24.54 23.66
C THR A 22 9.35 25.89 23.50
N ALA A 23 9.08 26.31 22.26
CA ALA A 23 8.34 27.53 21.97
C ALA A 23 6.89 27.45 22.50
N VAL A 24 6.23 26.30 22.34
CA VAL A 24 4.89 26.03 22.89
C VAL A 24 4.88 26.15 24.42
N ILE A 25 5.83 25.52 25.10
CA ILE A 25 5.94 25.60 26.57
C ILE A 25 6.22 27.04 27.03
N CYS A 26 7.09 27.77 26.33
CA CYS A 26 7.36 29.17 26.62
C CYS A 26 6.11 30.04 26.44
N LEU A 27 5.33 29.84 25.38
CA LEU A 27 4.07 30.55 25.16
C LEU A 27 3.03 30.26 26.26
N LEU A 28 2.88 28.99 26.66
CA LEU A 28 1.99 28.59 27.76
C LEU A 28 2.38 29.23 29.11
N SER A 29 3.66 29.61 29.26
CA SER A 29 4.20 30.24 30.47
C SER A 29 4.04 31.78 30.52
N CYS A 30 3.73 32.47 29.42
CA CYS A 30 3.68 33.95 29.36
C CYS A 30 2.60 34.60 30.26
N GLY A 31 1.64 33.83 30.80
CA GLY A 31 0.60 34.33 31.72
C GLY A 31 0.90 34.12 33.21
N VAL A 32 2.07 33.58 33.54
CA VAL A 32 2.49 33.25 34.91
C VAL A 32 3.43 34.34 35.43
N LYS A 33 3.36 34.67 36.73
CA LYS A 33 4.15 35.77 37.34
C LYS A 33 5.64 35.73 36.89
N PRO A 34 6.18 36.78 36.23
CA PRO A 34 7.47 36.71 35.53
C PRO A 34 8.67 36.37 36.43
N ALA A 35 8.68 36.86 37.67
CA ALA A 35 9.80 36.69 38.61
C ALA A 35 10.12 35.21 38.93
N THR A 36 9.16 34.31 38.74
CA THR A 36 9.29 32.92 39.16
C THR A 36 9.87 31.99 38.10
N LEU A 37 9.77 32.35 36.81
CA LEU A 37 10.13 31.50 35.67
C LEU A 37 11.15 32.15 34.73
N HIS A 38 11.56 33.40 34.99
CA HIS A 38 12.47 34.14 34.11
C HIS A 38 13.78 33.41 33.83
N ALA A 39 14.48 32.94 34.89
CA ALA A 39 15.74 32.23 34.76
C ALA A 39 15.60 30.94 33.95
N THR A 40 14.55 30.16 34.20
CA THR A 40 14.27 28.92 33.47
C THR A 40 13.95 29.19 32.01
N ARG A 41 13.17 30.24 31.71
CA ARG A 41 12.85 30.62 30.32
C ARG A 41 14.10 31.07 29.57
N GLN A 42 15.00 31.79 30.22
CA GLN A 42 16.27 32.21 29.61
C GLN A 42 17.15 30.99 29.27
N GLN A 43 17.22 29.99 30.15
CA GLN A 43 17.92 28.73 29.87
C GLN A 43 17.27 27.94 28.73
N LEU A 44 15.93 27.91 28.65
CA LEU A 44 15.22 27.29 27.53
C LEU A 44 15.56 27.97 26.19
N ILE A 45 15.60 29.31 26.16
CA ILE A 45 16.01 30.07 24.96
C ILE A 45 17.47 29.76 24.57
N GLN A 46 18.39 29.68 25.54
CA GLN A 46 19.78 29.31 25.28
C GLN A 46 19.90 27.88 24.70
N SER A 47 19.17 26.93 25.26
CA SER A 47 19.10 25.56 24.73
C SER A 47 18.50 25.54 23.32
N SER A 48 17.44 26.32 23.04
CA SER A 48 16.88 26.45 21.70
C SER A 48 17.85 27.08 20.70
N LEU A 49 18.73 27.98 21.13
CA LEU A 49 19.77 28.55 20.27
C LEU A 49 20.80 27.48 19.86
N LEU A 50 21.21 26.61 20.78
CA LEU A 50 22.09 25.48 20.47
C LEU A 50 21.39 24.50 19.52
N LEU A 51 20.11 24.18 19.75
CA LEU A 51 19.32 23.34 18.85
C LEU A 51 19.17 23.97 17.46
N ALA A 52 19.00 25.30 17.37
CA ALA A 52 18.93 26.00 16.10
C ALA A 52 20.27 25.96 15.35
N LEU A 53 21.39 26.03 16.07
CA LEU A 53 22.71 25.81 15.47
C LEU A 53 22.85 24.37 14.93
N VAL A 54 22.43 23.37 15.72
CA VAL A 54 22.41 21.97 15.27
C VAL A 54 21.55 21.82 14.02
N LEU A 55 20.36 22.44 13.99
CA LEU A 55 19.42 22.39 12.87
C LEU A 55 20.03 22.93 11.56
N VAL A 56 20.71 24.08 11.63
CA VAL A 56 21.43 24.71 10.51
C VAL A 56 22.60 23.83 10.07
N VAL A 57 23.49 23.46 11.01
CA VAL A 57 24.69 22.68 10.68
C VAL A 57 24.32 21.33 10.07
N SER A 58 23.34 20.62 10.63
CA SER A 58 22.89 19.34 10.06
C SER A 58 22.17 19.53 8.72
N GLY A 59 21.47 20.64 8.53
CA GLY A 59 20.80 21.02 7.28
C GLY A 59 21.78 21.16 6.10
N LEU A 60 22.97 21.71 6.34
CA LEU A 60 24.03 21.85 5.34
C LEU A 60 24.56 20.52 4.78
N PHE A 61 24.47 19.43 5.55
CA PHE A 61 24.90 18.10 5.09
C PHE A 61 23.84 17.35 4.26
N LEU A 62 22.57 17.79 4.28
CA LEU A 62 21.47 17.07 3.63
C LEU A 62 21.63 16.91 2.10
N PRO A 63 22.10 17.91 1.33
CA PRO A 63 22.32 17.73 -0.11
C PRO A 63 23.35 16.66 -0.43
N SER A 64 24.46 16.60 0.32
CA SER A 64 25.47 15.55 0.18
C SER A 64 24.93 14.17 0.51
N LEU A 65 24.07 14.05 1.53
CA LEU A 65 23.42 12.79 1.86
C LEU A 65 22.42 12.34 0.81
N GLN A 66 21.69 13.28 0.20
CA GLN A 66 20.79 13.00 -0.91
C GLN A 66 21.56 12.51 -2.15
N ALA A 67 22.72 13.10 -2.43
CA ALA A 67 23.59 12.68 -3.52
C ALA A 67 24.10 11.24 -3.32
N PHE A 68 24.49 10.89 -2.09
CA PHE A 68 24.85 9.53 -1.70
C PHE A 68 23.67 8.56 -1.87
N SER A 69 22.46 8.92 -1.40
CA SER A 69 21.29 8.03 -1.50
C SER A 69 20.84 7.76 -2.93
N MET A 70 21.04 8.72 -3.85
CA MET A 70 20.64 8.56 -5.27
C MET A 70 21.65 7.75 -6.09
N SER A 71 22.94 7.86 -5.77
CA SER A 71 24.02 7.23 -6.56
C SER A 71 24.49 5.89 -6.00
N GLY A 72 24.25 5.63 -4.71
CA GLY A 72 24.80 4.47 -3.99
C GLY A 72 26.31 4.53 -3.72
N HIS A 73 27.02 5.53 -4.25
CA HIS A 73 28.48 5.63 -4.17
C HIS A 73 28.91 6.71 -3.17
N PRO A 74 29.84 6.44 -2.24
CA PRO A 74 30.30 7.43 -1.27
C PRO A 74 30.90 8.70 -1.90
N ASP A 75 31.58 8.57 -3.03
CA ASP A 75 32.27 9.68 -3.71
C ASP A 75 31.28 10.75 -4.22
N SER A 76 30.07 10.32 -4.58
CA SER A 76 29.00 11.20 -5.05
C SER A 76 28.52 12.21 -3.99
N ALA A 77 28.81 11.98 -2.70
CA ALA A 77 28.49 12.92 -1.62
C ALA A 77 29.25 14.26 -1.73
N LEU A 78 30.35 14.29 -2.49
CA LEU A 78 31.18 15.47 -2.74
C LEU A 78 31.22 15.88 -4.21
N ASP A 79 30.46 15.18 -5.07
CA ASP A 79 30.35 15.51 -6.49
C ASP A 79 29.60 16.82 -6.67
N GLN A 80 30.32 17.84 -7.16
CA GLN A 80 29.78 19.19 -7.31
C GLN A 80 28.67 19.28 -8.35
N ASP A 81 28.74 18.49 -9.42
CA ASP A 81 27.78 18.59 -10.51
C ASP A 81 26.49 17.85 -10.14
N LEU A 82 26.60 16.71 -9.46
CA LEU A 82 25.44 16.01 -8.88
C LEU A 82 24.76 16.86 -7.79
N ILE A 83 25.54 17.50 -6.90
CA ILE A 83 24.97 18.37 -5.86
C ILE A 83 24.26 19.58 -6.48
N LYS A 84 24.83 20.22 -7.51
CA LYS A 84 24.16 21.32 -8.24
C LYS A 84 22.85 20.85 -8.87
N LEU A 85 22.85 19.67 -9.51
CA LEU A 85 21.64 19.08 -10.08
C LEU A 85 20.57 18.87 -9.01
N ILE A 86 20.94 18.28 -7.87
CA ILE A 86 20.02 18.06 -6.74
C ILE A 86 19.48 19.39 -6.21
N LEU A 87 20.33 20.39 -6.01
CA LEU A 87 19.94 21.68 -5.41
C LEU A 87 19.04 22.52 -6.31
N PHE A 88 19.28 22.54 -7.63
CA PHE A 88 18.63 23.48 -8.54
C PHE A 88 17.62 22.83 -9.50
N SER A 89 17.74 21.53 -9.75
CA SER A 89 16.91 20.82 -10.73
C SER A 89 15.93 19.83 -10.11
N THR A 90 15.91 19.68 -8.78
CA THR A 90 14.97 18.78 -8.10
C THR A 90 14.07 19.50 -7.11
N ARG A 91 12.90 18.91 -6.85
CA ARG A 91 11.99 19.34 -5.79
C ARG A 91 12.65 19.31 -4.40
N PHE A 92 13.57 18.37 -4.17
CA PHE A 92 14.31 18.29 -2.91
C PHE A 92 15.10 19.59 -2.66
N GLY A 93 15.79 20.11 -3.67
CA GLY A 93 16.61 21.32 -3.56
C GLY A 93 15.82 22.57 -3.17
N SER A 94 14.64 22.80 -3.78
CA SER A 94 13.79 23.94 -3.46
C SER A 94 13.17 23.86 -2.06
N VAL A 95 12.77 22.66 -1.63
CA VAL A 95 12.29 22.40 -0.26
C VAL A 95 13.42 22.59 0.76
N TRP A 96 14.60 22.04 0.49
CA TRP A 96 15.79 22.20 1.33
C TRP A 96 16.16 23.67 1.51
N LEU A 97 16.23 24.45 0.42
CA LEU A 97 16.56 25.88 0.48
C LEU A 97 15.58 26.64 1.39
N THR A 98 14.30 26.34 1.28
CA THR A 98 13.26 26.94 2.12
C THR A 98 13.46 26.59 3.60
N GLN A 99 13.75 25.32 3.91
CA GLN A 99 14.00 24.86 5.27
C GLN A 99 15.27 25.46 5.86
N GLU A 100 16.35 25.56 5.09
CA GLU A 100 17.62 26.11 5.53
C GLU A 100 17.51 27.62 5.81
N LEU A 101 16.82 28.37 4.95
CA LEU A 101 16.51 29.78 5.19
C LEU A 101 15.67 29.97 6.45
N LEU A 102 14.65 29.13 6.68
CA LEU A 102 13.86 29.17 7.91
C LEU A 102 14.69 28.80 9.15
N ALA A 103 15.59 27.82 9.06
CA ALA A 103 16.49 27.44 10.14
C ALA A 103 17.43 28.60 10.52
N LEU A 104 17.99 29.30 9.52
CA LEU A 104 18.79 30.50 9.73
C LEU A 104 17.97 31.63 10.37
N LEU A 105 16.74 31.88 9.90
CA LEU A 105 15.84 32.87 10.50
C LEU A 105 15.53 32.55 11.97
N ILE A 106 15.28 31.28 12.30
CA ILE A 106 15.13 30.76 13.67
C ILE A 106 16.38 30.98 14.50
N PHE A 107 17.55 30.67 13.97
CA PHE A 107 18.83 30.87 14.66
C PHE A 107 19.09 32.35 14.96
N PHE A 108 18.98 33.22 13.95
CA PHE A 108 19.25 34.65 14.12
C PHE A 108 18.24 35.35 15.01
N SER A 109 16.96 34.97 14.99
CA SER A 109 15.97 35.54 15.89
C SER A 109 16.22 35.12 17.36
N LEU A 110 16.61 33.87 17.61
CA LEU A 110 16.99 33.37 18.93
C LEU A 110 18.28 34.05 19.42
N LEU A 111 19.24 34.27 18.52
CA LEU A 111 20.48 34.99 18.82
C LEU A 111 20.21 36.46 19.16
N ALA A 112 19.42 37.16 18.35
CA ALA A 112 19.00 38.54 18.59
C ALA A 112 18.23 38.66 19.90
N ARG A 113 17.33 37.71 20.18
CA ARG A 113 16.60 37.60 21.44
C ARG A 113 17.53 37.43 22.63
N HIS A 114 18.52 36.54 22.52
CA HIS A 114 19.47 36.24 23.58
C HIS A 114 20.44 37.41 23.86
N ARG A 115 20.87 38.13 22.82
CA ARG A 115 21.87 39.21 22.91
C ARG A 115 21.27 40.59 23.19
N LEU A 116 20.18 40.94 22.49
CA LEU A 116 19.65 42.31 22.46
C LEU A 116 18.50 42.53 23.45
N ASN A 117 17.63 41.52 23.64
CA ASN A 117 16.43 41.65 24.47
C ASN A 117 16.22 40.44 25.41
N PRO A 118 17.19 40.11 26.29
CA PRO A 118 17.14 38.92 27.13
C PRO A 118 15.99 38.93 28.16
N ASN A 119 15.54 40.12 28.57
CA ASN A 119 14.57 40.27 29.68
C ASN A 119 13.14 40.62 29.23
N ALA A 120 12.91 40.91 27.94
CA ALA A 120 11.56 41.26 27.49
C ALA A 120 10.67 40.00 27.51
N ASP A 121 9.43 40.04 28.00
CA ASP A 121 8.50 38.91 27.90
C ASP A 121 7.52 39.17 26.75
N ASN A 122 7.80 38.64 25.56
CA ASN A 122 7.01 38.93 24.36
C ASN A 122 6.38 37.65 23.80
N ARG A 123 5.07 37.48 24.04
CA ARG A 123 4.28 36.37 23.49
C ARG A 123 4.35 36.27 21.97
N TYR A 124 4.48 37.39 21.26
CA TYR A 124 4.54 37.41 19.80
C TYR A 124 5.83 36.79 19.26
N PHE A 125 6.93 36.84 20.02
CA PHE A 125 8.17 36.14 19.66
C PHE A 125 7.97 34.63 19.64
N PHE A 126 7.28 34.08 20.65
CA PHE A 126 7.01 32.64 20.71
C PHE A 126 5.99 32.20 19.65
N ILE A 127 4.99 33.04 19.34
CA ILE A 127 4.06 32.79 18.23
C ILE A 127 4.83 32.73 16.89
N TRP A 128 5.74 33.66 16.65
CA TRP A 128 6.60 33.65 15.47
C TRP A 128 7.47 32.39 15.42
N LEU A 129 8.07 31.99 16.54
CA LEU A 129 8.94 30.80 16.60
C LEU A 129 8.15 29.52 16.33
N ILE A 130 6.93 29.42 16.86
CA ILE A 130 5.99 28.32 16.58
C ILE A 130 5.64 28.31 15.09
N ALA A 131 5.27 29.45 14.51
CA ALA A 131 4.90 29.56 13.10
C ALA A 131 6.07 29.14 12.19
N ALA A 132 7.27 29.71 12.39
CA ALA A 132 8.45 29.39 11.60
C ALA A 132 8.85 27.91 11.70
N SER A 133 8.87 27.35 12.92
CA SER A 133 9.19 25.94 13.15
C SER A 133 8.12 25.02 12.57
N SER A 134 6.84 25.44 12.60
CA SER A 134 5.74 24.66 12.01
C SER A 134 5.84 24.60 10.49
N VAL A 135 6.14 25.72 9.82
CA VAL A 135 6.37 25.73 8.37
C VAL A 135 7.58 24.88 8.01
N LEU A 136 8.67 24.97 8.78
CA LEU A 136 9.87 24.16 8.58
C LEU A 136 9.57 22.65 8.67
N LEU A 137 8.82 22.23 9.70
CA LEU A 137 8.43 20.82 9.89
C LEU A 137 7.43 20.36 8.84
N PHE A 138 6.45 21.19 8.47
CA PHE A 138 5.47 20.84 7.45
C PHE A 138 6.14 20.67 6.07
N ALA A 139 7.14 21.49 5.75
CA ALA A 139 7.92 21.36 4.52
C ALA A 139 8.61 19.99 4.37
N ASP A 140 8.86 19.27 5.47
CA ASP A 140 9.41 17.91 5.43
C ASP A 140 8.47 16.90 4.73
N SER A 141 7.16 17.14 4.77
CA SER A 141 6.18 16.34 4.03
C SER A 141 6.39 16.40 2.51
N LEU A 142 6.87 17.53 1.99
CA LEU A 142 7.07 17.76 0.55
C LEU A 142 8.25 16.99 -0.04
N LYS A 143 9.11 16.42 0.80
CA LYS A 143 10.25 15.57 0.42
C LYS A 143 10.14 14.14 0.97
N SER A 144 8.96 13.74 1.44
CA SER A 144 8.69 12.41 1.99
C SER A 144 8.00 11.50 0.95
N HIS A 145 7.88 10.20 1.23
CA HIS A 145 7.09 9.26 0.40
C HIS A 145 5.65 9.74 0.17
N ALA A 146 5.09 10.51 1.09
CA ALA A 146 3.76 11.10 0.95
C ALA A 146 3.63 12.08 -0.23
N ALA A 147 4.75 12.58 -0.75
CA ALA A 147 4.81 13.49 -1.89
C ALA A 147 4.76 12.79 -3.25
N GLY A 148 4.95 11.47 -3.29
CA GLY A 148 4.93 10.63 -4.49
C GLY A 148 3.60 9.90 -4.74
N ILE A 149 2.62 10.06 -3.86
CA ILE A 149 1.27 9.51 -4.02
C ILE A 149 0.47 10.44 -4.95
N GLU A 150 -0.33 9.88 -5.86
CA GLU A 150 -1.27 10.66 -6.68
C GLU A 150 -2.71 10.36 -6.28
N PRO A 151 -3.52 11.36 -5.87
CA PRO A 151 -3.15 12.77 -5.64
C PRO A 151 -2.29 12.96 -4.37
N ALA A 152 -1.33 13.90 -4.40
CA ALA A 152 -0.36 14.06 -3.30
C ALA A 152 -0.91 14.74 -2.04
N TRP A 153 -1.94 15.58 -2.17
CA TRP A 153 -2.40 16.43 -1.08
C TRP A 153 -2.85 15.68 0.20
N PRO A 154 -3.51 14.51 0.17
CA PRO A 154 -3.94 13.82 1.39
C PRO A 154 -2.73 13.33 2.19
N GLY A 155 -1.75 12.72 1.52
CA GLY A 155 -0.51 12.26 2.15
C GLY A 155 0.27 13.41 2.78
N LEU A 156 0.40 14.53 2.06
CA LEU A 156 1.09 15.74 2.54
C LEU A 156 0.45 16.30 3.81
N ILE A 157 -0.88 16.45 3.83
CA ILE A 157 -1.62 16.94 5.01
C ILE A 157 -1.48 15.96 6.18
N GLY A 158 -1.66 14.67 5.93
CA GLY A 158 -1.52 13.63 6.96
C GLY A 158 -0.14 13.67 7.62
N HIS A 159 0.93 13.64 6.82
CA HIS A 159 2.29 13.66 7.34
C HIS A 159 2.65 14.99 8.01
N GLY A 160 2.23 16.13 7.44
CA GLY A 160 2.44 17.45 8.02
C GLY A 160 1.77 17.59 9.39
N LEU A 161 0.50 17.21 9.51
CA LEU A 161 -0.23 17.21 10.80
C LEU A 161 0.42 16.28 11.83
N HIS A 162 0.92 15.12 11.39
CA HIS A 162 1.62 14.18 12.25
C HIS A 162 2.88 14.81 12.87
N LEU A 163 3.72 15.46 12.06
CA LEU A 163 4.95 16.11 12.53
C LEU A 163 4.67 17.32 13.43
N LEU A 164 3.68 18.14 13.10
CA LEU A 164 3.28 19.28 13.93
C LEU A 164 2.77 18.83 15.30
N ALA A 165 1.96 17.76 15.34
CA ALA A 165 1.47 17.18 16.58
C ALA A 165 2.59 16.54 17.40
N ALA A 166 3.50 15.80 16.75
CA ALA A 166 4.69 15.24 17.40
C ALA A 166 5.59 16.34 17.98
N GLY A 167 5.84 17.42 17.25
CA GLY A 167 6.67 18.53 17.74
C GLY A 167 6.03 19.30 18.89
N SER A 168 4.71 19.48 18.86
CA SER A 168 3.96 20.17 19.91
C SER A 168 3.81 19.35 21.19
N TRP A 169 3.76 18.01 21.10
CA TRP A 169 3.67 17.10 22.25
C TRP A 169 5.04 16.56 22.67
N LEU A 170 5.65 15.71 21.86
CA LEU A 170 6.91 15.05 22.19
C LEU A 170 8.05 16.06 22.29
N GLY A 171 8.09 17.03 21.38
CA GLY A 171 9.11 18.08 21.38
C GLY A 171 9.06 19.00 22.60
N ALA A 172 7.95 19.05 23.33
CA ALA A 172 7.76 19.88 24.51
C ALA A 172 8.24 19.21 25.81
N LEU A 173 8.42 17.88 25.83
CA LEU A 173 8.78 17.14 27.03
C LEU A 173 10.13 17.56 27.64
N PRO A 174 11.21 17.79 26.88
CA PRO A 174 12.46 18.28 27.44
C PRO A 174 12.29 19.62 28.17
N ALA A 175 11.57 20.57 27.57
CA ALA A 175 11.28 21.86 28.18
C ALA A 175 10.46 21.71 29.48
N LEU A 176 9.54 20.75 29.52
CA LEU A 176 8.78 20.41 30.72
C LEU A 176 9.67 19.83 31.83
N ILE A 177 10.63 18.97 31.49
CA ILE A 177 11.62 18.44 32.45
C ILE A 177 12.43 19.58 33.07
N PHE A 178 12.91 20.53 32.25
CA PHE A 178 13.62 21.71 32.74
C PHE A 178 12.76 22.52 33.71
N LEU A 179 11.49 22.78 33.38
CA LEU A 179 10.55 23.48 34.27
C LEU A 179 10.34 22.74 35.60
N LEU A 180 10.19 21.41 35.56
CA LEU A 180 9.95 20.59 36.76
C LEU A 180 11.19 20.50 37.66
N ARG A 181 12.39 20.37 37.09
CA ARG A 181 13.65 20.22 37.84
C ARG A 181 14.16 21.53 38.42
N LEU A 182 13.95 22.65 37.73
CA LEU A 182 14.43 23.97 38.13
C LEU A 182 13.42 24.76 38.97
N SER A 183 12.23 24.20 39.22
CA SER A 183 11.30 24.75 40.21
C SER A 183 11.99 24.80 41.57
N PRO A 184 12.23 26.00 42.16
CA PRO A 184 13.04 26.11 43.36
C PRO A 184 12.42 25.39 44.57
N LYS A 185 13.28 24.88 45.46
CA LYS A 185 12.88 24.35 46.78
C LYS A 185 12.17 25.44 47.55
N ALA A 186 10.95 25.17 47.99
CA ALA A 186 10.14 26.07 48.82
C ALA A 186 10.99 26.68 49.96
N THR A 187 11.43 27.92 49.79
CA THR A 187 12.03 28.77 50.82
C THR A 187 11.21 30.05 50.81
N GLN A 188 11.15 30.78 51.93
CA GLN A 188 10.09 31.77 52.22
C GLN A 188 9.85 32.88 51.15
N ASN A 189 10.72 33.03 50.14
CA ASN A 189 10.60 33.95 49.00
C ASN A 189 10.46 33.26 47.62
N THR A 190 10.13 31.97 47.55
CA THR A 190 10.16 31.20 46.30
C THR A 190 8.86 31.22 45.50
N PRO A 191 8.96 30.99 44.17
CA PRO A 191 7.86 30.68 43.27
C PRO A 191 6.70 29.93 43.87
N ASP A 192 5.49 30.43 43.64
CA ASP A 192 4.25 29.71 43.90
C ASP A 192 4.26 28.39 43.10
N PRO A 193 4.35 27.21 43.77
CA PRO A 193 4.36 25.92 43.09
C PRO A 193 3.10 25.72 42.21
N SER A 194 2.03 26.48 42.44
CA SER A 194 0.82 26.47 41.62
C SER A 194 1.10 26.84 40.15
N ALA A 195 2.14 27.65 39.88
CA ALA A 195 2.52 28.12 38.55
C ALA A 195 2.90 26.98 37.59
N VAL A 196 3.75 26.06 38.05
CA VAL A 196 4.20 24.90 37.25
C VAL A 196 3.04 23.95 37.00
N TRP A 197 2.16 23.77 38.00
CA TRP A 197 0.95 22.96 37.87
C TRP A 197 -0.07 23.53 36.88
N GLN A 198 -0.20 24.85 36.79
CA GLN A 198 -1.03 25.49 35.76
C GLN A 198 -0.51 25.20 34.35
N ILE A 199 0.81 25.24 34.15
CA ILE A 199 1.43 24.90 32.86
C ILE A 199 1.24 23.41 32.55
N LEU A 200 1.47 22.52 33.52
CA LEU A 200 1.24 21.07 33.38
C LEU A 200 -0.19 20.74 32.96
N ASN A 201 -1.19 21.39 33.56
CA ASN A 201 -2.60 21.16 33.21
C ASN A 201 -2.92 21.63 31.79
N LYS A 202 -2.46 22.83 31.38
CA LYS A 202 -2.63 23.33 30.01
C LYS A 202 -1.94 22.40 29.00
N PHE A 203 -0.72 21.98 29.30
CA PHE A 203 0.03 21.07 28.45
C PHE A 203 -0.63 19.68 28.38
N SER A 204 -1.20 19.15 29.47
CA SER A 204 -1.88 17.85 29.46
C SER A 204 -3.09 17.83 28.52
N ILE A 205 -3.85 18.93 28.41
CA ILE A 205 -4.95 19.07 27.45
C ILE A 205 -4.39 19.07 26.02
N LEU A 206 -3.39 19.93 25.75
CA LEU A 206 -2.75 20.01 24.45
C LEU A 206 -2.17 18.65 24.02
N ALA A 207 -1.40 18.00 24.88
CA ALA A 207 -0.81 16.69 24.66
C ALA A 207 -1.87 15.63 24.32
N SER A 208 -3.00 15.62 25.03
CA SER A 208 -4.11 14.69 24.74
C SER A 208 -4.69 14.93 23.35
N THR A 209 -4.86 16.19 22.94
CA THR A 209 -5.31 16.54 21.58
C THR A 209 -4.29 16.13 20.52
N MET A 210 -3.00 16.43 20.74
CA MET A 210 -1.93 16.07 19.80
C MET A 210 -1.79 14.56 19.63
N VAL A 211 -1.92 13.77 20.71
CA VAL A 211 -1.95 12.30 20.65
C VAL A 211 -3.11 11.80 19.77
N GLY A 212 -4.30 12.41 19.88
CA GLY A 212 -5.43 12.10 19.01
C GLY A 212 -5.14 12.39 17.53
N ILE A 213 -4.51 13.52 17.23
CA ILE A 213 -4.08 13.86 15.86
C ILE A 213 -3.02 12.88 15.36
N ILE A 214 -2.05 12.49 16.18
CA ILE A 214 -1.01 11.50 15.83
C ILE A 214 -1.64 10.15 15.49
N LEU A 215 -2.63 9.70 16.27
CA LEU A 215 -3.35 8.45 16.00
C LEU A 215 -4.07 8.51 14.65
N LEU A 216 -4.89 9.55 14.44
CA LEU A 216 -5.67 9.69 13.20
C LEU A 216 -4.76 9.84 11.97
N SER A 217 -3.78 10.74 12.04
CA SER A 217 -2.83 10.95 10.94
C SER A 217 -1.94 9.72 10.71
N GLY A 218 -1.47 9.05 11.77
CA GLY A 218 -0.64 7.85 11.66
C GLY A 218 -1.39 6.68 11.04
N SER A 219 -2.64 6.44 11.43
CA SER A 219 -3.51 5.43 10.81
C SER A 219 -3.78 5.74 9.34
N PHE A 220 -4.03 7.01 9.01
CA PHE A 220 -4.24 7.43 7.63
C PHE A 220 -2.98 7.25 6.76
N ILE A 221 -1.80 7.62 7.28
CA ILE A 221 -0.52 7.41 6.57
C ILE A 221 -0.24 5.92 6.38
N ALA A 222 -0.51 5.08 7.39
CA ALA A 222 -0.34 3.63 7.29
C ALA A 222 -1.24 3.03 6.22
N TYR A 223 -2.51 3.45 6.16
CA TYR A 223 -3.46 3.04 5.12
C TYR A 223 -2.99 3.38 3.70
N LEU A 224 -2.29 4.50 3.52
CA LEU A 224 -1.77 4.89 2.22
C LEU A 224 -0.49 4.16 1.80
N GLN A 225 0.24 3.55 2.74
CA GLN A 225 1.55 2.93 2.47
C GLN A 225 1.56 1.41 2.56
N ILE A 226 0.47 0.80 3.04
CA ILE A 226 0.30 -0.64 3.21
C ILE A 226 -0.97 -1.01 2.46
N SER A 227 -0.85 -1.79 1.38
CA SER A 227 -2.01 -2.23 0.60
C SER A 227 -2.64 -3.45 1.24
N ARG A 228 -1.83 -4.47 1.53
CA ARG A 228 -2.27 -5.72 2.15
C ARG A 228 -1.79 -5.79 3.59
N TRP A 229 -2.65 -6.29 4.46
CA TRP A 229 -2.30 -6.49 5.87
C TRP A 229 -1.09 -7.43 6.05
N ALA A 230 -0.85 -8.33 5.09
CA ALA A 230 0.31 -9.21 5.08
C ALA A 230 1.63 -8.43 5.04
N GLU A 231 1.67 -7.32 4.32
CA GLU A 231 2.87 -6.47 4.20
C GLU A 231 3.28 -5.88 5.57
N LEU A 232 2.35 -5.74 6.51
CA LEU A 232 2.65 -5.29 7.88
C LEU A 232 3.59 -6.26 8.63
N PHE A 233 3.50 -7.56 8.31
CA PHE A 233 4.27 -8.63 8.96
C PHE A 233 5.38 -9.19 8.08
N ALA A 234 5.31 -8.98 6.76
CA ALA A 234 6.23 -9.57 5.80
C ALA A 234 7.26 -8.60 5.22
N THR A 235 7.15 -7.28 5.50
CA THR A 235 8.08 -6.26 4.99
C THR A 235 8.92 -5.61 6.10
N PRO A 236 10.14 -5.14 5.79
CA PRO A 236 10.94 -4.34 6.74
C PRO A 236 10.20 -3.08 7.23
N TYR A 237 9.46 -2.43 6.34
CA TYR A 237 8.63 -1.27 6.64
C TYR A 237 7.57 -1.60 7.71
N GLY A 238 6.85 -2.71 7.53
CA GLY A 238 5.85 -3.21 8.46
C GLY A 238 6.42 -3.48 9.86
N HIS A 239 7.57 -4.15 9.95
CA HIS A 239 8.26 -4.41 11.22
C HIS A 239 8.64 -3.12 11.96
N LEU A 240 9.20 -2.14 11.26
CA LEU A 240 9.55 -0.84 11.84
C LEU A 240 8.30 -0.08 12.32
N LEU A 241 7.18 -0.19 11.60
CA LEU A 241 5.90 0.38 12.03
C LEU A 241 5.37 -0.32 13.29
N LEU A 242 5.44 -1.65 13.37
CA LEU A 242 5.04 -2.42 14.56
C LEU A 242 5.88 -2.02 15.78
N ILE A 243 7.20 -1.86 15.62
CA ILE A 243 8.08 -1.37 16.69
C ILE A 243 7.64 0.04 17.15
N LYS A 244 7.35 0.95 16.21
CA LYS A 244 6.86 2.30 16.55
C LYS A 244 5.53 2.25 17.29
N ILE A 245 4.58 1.41 16.88
CA ILE A 245 3.30 1.22 17.56
C ILE A 245 3.52 0.71 18.98
N PHE A 246 4.38 -0.30 19.16
CA PHE A 246 4.72 -0.84 20.48
C PHE A 246 5.36 0.22 21.41
N LEU A 247 6.33 0.97 20.90
CA LEU A 247 6.97 2.06 21.65
C LEU A 247 5.97 3.16 22.00
N PHE A 248 5.08 3.51 21.07
CA PHE A 248 4.04 4.51 21.29
C PHE A 248 3.04 4.08 22.38
N ILE A 249 2.57 2.82 22.35
CA ILE A 249 1.70 2.25 23.40
C ILE A 249 2.42 2.24 24.76
N SER A 250 3.71 1.91 24.77
CA SER A 250 4.53 1.93 25.98
C SER A 250 4.65 3.35 26.56
N MET A 251 4.86 4.36 25.71
CA MET A 251 4.86 5.77 26.11
C MET A 251 3.51 6.22 26.67
N LEU A 252 2.40 5.90 25.99
CA LEU A 252 1.05 6.24 26.48
C LEU A 252 0.73 5.57 27.82
N SER A 253 1.24 4.37 28.04
CA SER A 253 1.12 3.66 29.32
C SER A 253 1.83 4.43 30.44
N VAL A 254 3.06 4.91 30.19
CA VAL A 254 3.80 5.78 31.12
C VAL A 254 3.05 7.09 31.38
N ALA A 255 2.62 7.79 30.32
CA ALA A 255 1.86 9.04 30.43
C ALA A 255 0.54 8.85 31.21
N GLY A 256 -0.16 7.74 30.97
CA GLY A 256 -1.37 7.36 31.68
C GLY A 256 -1.14 7.12 33.17
N ILE A 257 -0.02 6.49 33.55
CA ILE A 257 0.40 6.31 34.94
C ILE A 257 0.66 7.67 35.60
N ILE A 258 1.40 8.57 34.94
CA ILE A 258 1.68 9.93 35.44
C ILE A 258 0.37 10.67 35.74
N ARG A 259 -0.53 10.72 34.75
CA ARG A 259 -1.82 11.41 34.86
C ARG A 259 -2.69 10.82 35.97
N ARG A 260 -2.80 9.49 36.03
CA ARG A 260 -3.68 8.82 36.99
C ARG A 260 -3.16 8.87 38.42
N TYR A 261 -1.88 8.62 38.65
CA TYR A 261 -1.36 8.50 40.02
C TYR A 261 -0.86 9.82 40.59
N TYR A 262 -0.15 10.64 39.81
CA TYR A 262 0.50 11.83 40.33
C TYR A 262 -0.33 13.10 40.16
N MET A 263 -1.04 13.25 39.02
CA MET A 263 -1.87 14.46 38.82
C MET A 263 -3.21 14.41 39.58
N THR A 264 -3.86 13.24 39.72
CA THR A 264 -5.15 13.18 40.45
C THR A 264 -5.02 13.01 41.97
N LYS A 265 -3.99 12.32 42.47
CA LYS A 265 -3.81 12.10 43.92
C LYS A 265 -2.91 13.13 44.61
N GLY A 266 -2.02 13.79 43.86
CA GLY A 266 -1.06 14.77 44.40
C GLY A 266 -1.70 16.04 44.98
N VAL A 267 -2.97 16.32 44.68
CA VAL A 267 -3.71 17.47 45.23
C VAL A 267 -4.18 17.24 46.66
N HIS A 268 -4.23 15.99 47.15
CA HIS A 268 -4.85 15.65 48.43
C HIS A 268 -3.89 15.22 49.55
N GLN A 269 -2.58 15.11 49.30
CA GLN A 269 -1.60 14.67 50.32
C GLN A 269 -0.54 15.74 50.61
N ARG A 270 -0.26 15.98 51.90
CA ARG A 270 0.74 16.91 52.49
C ARG A 270 2.21 16.63 52.10
N GLN A 271 2.50 16.02 50.95
CA GLN A 271 3.87 15.89 50.45
C GLN A 271 4.34 17.22 49.84
N SER A 272 5.60 17.59 50.07
CA SER A 272 6.16 18.80 49.49
C SER A 272 6.10 18.74 47.96
N LEU A 273 5.49 19.73 47.32
CA LEU A 273 5.33 19.84 45.85
C LEU A 273 6.64 19.62 45.07
N ALA A 274 7.78 19.97 45.66
CA ALA A 274 9.10 19.73 45.09
C ALA A 274 9.44 18.23 44.89
N VAL A 275 9.05 17.36 45.83
CA VAL A 275 9.27 15.91 45.72
C VAL A 275 8.41 15.32 44.61
N THR A 276 7.14 15.74 44.54
CA THR A 276 6.23 15.34 43.46
C THR A 276 6.75 15.79 42.09
N ASN A 277 7.22 17.02 41.97
CA ASN A 277 7.81 17.54 40.73
C ASN A 277 9.05 16.74 40.31
N ALA A 278 9.92 16.36 41.25
CA ALA A 278 11.09 15.54 40.96
C ALA A 278 10.72 14.13 40.47
N VAL A 279 9.67 13.52 41.04
CA VAL A 279 9.17 12.22 40.59
C VAL A 279 8.55 12.32 39.20
N ILE A 280 7.69 13.32 38.96
CA ILE A 280 7.11 13.56 37.62
C ILE A 280 8.23 13.80 36.60
N ALA A 281 9.25 14.60 36.93
CA ALA A 281 10.38 14.85 36.03
C ALA A 281 11.12 13.56 35.64
N LYS A 282 11.28 12.60 36.56
CA LYS A 282 11.89 11.29 36.24
C LYS A 282 11.04 10.49 35.24
N TRP A 283 9.73 10.43 35.45
CA TRP A 283 8.83 9.73 34.53
C TRP A 283 8.76 10.41 33.15
N VAL A 284 8.69 11.75 33.10
CA VAL A 284 8.76 12.49 31.84
C VAL A 284 10.12 12.31 31.16
N SER A 285 11.21 12.15 31.91
CA SER A 285 12.53 11.82 31.35
C SER A 285 12.54 10.43 30.70
N LEU A 286 11.88 9.44 31.33
CA LEU A 286 11.69 8.12 30.74
C LEU A 286 10.85 8.19 29.45
N GLU A 287 9.74 8.92 29.48
CA GLU A 287 8.88 9.15 28.32
C GLU A 287 9.63 9.84 27.17
N THR A 288 10.45 10.86 27.48
CA THR A 288 11.32 11.54 26.51
C THR A 288 12.35 10.58 25.92
N SER A 289 12.93 9.71 26.74
CA SER A 289 13.92 8.72 26.27
C SER A 289 13.29 7.70 25.32
N LEU A 290 12.11 7.18 25.67
CA LEU A 290 11.34 6.30 24.78
C LEU A 290 10.95 7.04 23.49
N GLY A 291 10.57 8.31 23.60
CA GLY A 291 10.26 9.15 22.44
C GLY A 291 11.44 9.39 21.51
N LEU A 292 12.65 9.57 22.04
CA LEU A 292 13.88 9.66 21.23
C LEU A 292 14.18 8.35 20.51
N VAL A 293 13.99 7.20 21.16
CA VAL A 293 14.10 5.88 20.50
C VAL A 293 13.06 5.74 19.39
N LEU A 294 11.81 6.12 19.67
CA LEU A 294 10.72 6.14 18.68
C LEU A 294 11.04 7.04 17.48
N LEU A 295 11.61 8.23 17.71
CA LEU A 295 12.06 9.12 16.63
C LEU A 295 13.22 8.52 15.83
N GLY A 296 14.10 7.72 16.46
CA GLY A 296 15.14 6.97 15.77
C GLY A 296 14.55 5.96 14.78
N PHE A 297 13.59 5.14 15.24
CA PHE A 297 12.86 4.22 14.35
C PHE A 297 12.02 4.96 13.31
N ALA A 298 11.44 6.12 13.62
CA ALA A 298 10.75 6.95 12.64
C ALA A 298 11.69 7.48 11.55
N ASN A 299 12.94 7.81 11.91
CA ASN A 299 13.96 8.24 10.96
C ASN A 299 14.40 7.11 10.03
N ILE A 300 14.56 5.88 10.55
CA ILE A 300 14.86 4.70 9.72
C ILE A 300 13.69 4.37 8.80
N LEU A 301 12.45 4.41 9.31
CA LEU A 301 11.25 4.15 8.52
C LEU A 301 11.10 5.14 7.36
N LYS A 302 11.48 6.40 7.55
CA LYS A 302 11.44 7.44 6.50
C LYS A 302 12.37 7.14 5.31
N SER A 303 13.46 6.39 5.54
CA SER A 303 14.40 5.99 4.50
C SER A 303 14.20 4.54 4.02
N THR A 304 13.17 3.86 4.51
CA THR A 304 12.83 2.49 4.11
C THR A 304 11.83 2.54 2.96
N THR A 305 11.95 1.64 2.00
CA THR A 305 10.95 1.41 0.95
C THR A 305 9.57 1.22 1.57
N PRO A 306 8.54 1.99 1.18
CA PRO A 306 7.18 1.76 1.63
C PRO A 306 6.74 0.33 1.29
N ALA A 307 5.95 -0.28 2.17
CA ALA A 307 5.44 -1.65 2.01
C ALA A 307 4.76 -1.87 0.64
N LEU A 308 3.98 -0.91 0.16
CA LEU A 308 3.33 -0.91 -1.16
C LEU A 308 4.31 -1.11 -2.34
N HIS A 309 5.58 -0.73 -2.18
CA HIS A 309 6.61 -0.81 -3.23
C HIS A 309 7.67 -1.87 -2.95
N GLU A 310 7.48 -2.70 -1.92
CA GLU A 310 8.40 -3.78 -1.61
C GLU A 310 8.15 -4.94 -2.58
N THR A 311 9.17 -5.31 -3.34
CA THR A 311 9.09 -6.42 -4.29
C THR A 311 9.28 -7.77 -3.60
N ARG A 312 10.04 -7.78 -2.50
CA ARG A 312 10.33 -9.00 -1.73
C ARG A 312 9.49 -9.06 -0.45
N VAL A 313 8.37 -9.74 -0.54
CA VAL A 313 7.47 -9.99 0.59
C VAL A 313 7.69 -11.42 1.09
N VAL A 314 8.28 -11.58 2.28
CA VAL A 314 8.54 -12.91 2.87
C VAL A 314 7.56 -13.14 4.01
N TRP A 315 6.58 -13.99 3.77
CA TRP A 315 5.56 -14.32 4.75
C TRP A 315 6.14 -15.16 5.90
N PRO A 316 6.00 -14.74 7.17
CA PRO A 316 6.67 -15.41 8.28
C PRO A 316 5.86 -16.55 8.91
N PHE A 317 4.61 -16.77 8.49
CA PHE A 317 3.71 -17.76 9.08
C PHE A 317 3.40 -18.89 8.08
N ASP A 318 3.11 -20.08 8.58
CA ASP A 318 2.70 -21.25 7.78
C ASP A 318 1.21 -21.25 7.40
N PHE A 319 0.50 -20.17 7.75
CA PHE A 319 -0.92 -19.97 7.44
C PHE A 319 -1.22 -18.55 6.98
N ARG A 320 -2.31 -18.39 6.22
CA ARG A 320 -2.93 -17.11 5.85
C ARG A 320 -4.44 -17.18 6.08
N PHE A 321 -5.09 -16.04 6.27
CA PHE A 321 -6.55 -15.99 6.32
C PHE A 321 -7.12 -15.73 4.92
N SER A 322 -8.06 -16.55 4.47
CA SER A 322 -8.76 -16.35 3.20
C SER A 322 -10.23 -16.77 3.31
N LEU A 323 -11.11 -15.80 3.07
CA LEU A 323 -12.54 -16.04 2.94
C LEU A 323 -12.81 -16.83 1.66
N ASP A 324 -12.31 -16.36 0.52
CA ASP A 324 -12.56 -16.98 -0.79
C ASP A 324 -12.11 -18.45 -0.83
N ALA A 325 -11.02 -18.80 -0.13
CA ALA A 325 -10.53 -20.17 -0.08
C ALA A 325 -11.43 -21.11 0.74
N THR A 326 -12.17 -20.60 1.73
CA THR A 326 -12.81 -21.43 2.77
C THR A 326 -14.32 -21.31 2.81
N TRP A 327 -14.89 -20.19 2.34
CA TRP A 327 -16.27 -19.79 2.58
C TRP A 327 -17.30 -20.76 1.98
N ASP A 328 -17.01 -21.27 0.78
CA ASP A 328 -17.90 -22.17 0.04
C ASP A 328 -17.51 -23.64 0.18
N GLN A 329 -16.40 -23.95 0.88
CA GLN A 329 -15.97 -25.34 1.06
C GLN A 329 -16.90 -26.13 1.99
N THR A 330 -17.31 -25.54 3.11
CA THR A 330 -18.19 -26.22 4.08
C THR A 330 -19.10 -25.25 4.84
N THR A 331 -20.34 -25.66 5.11
CA THR A 331 -21.28 -24.92 5.98
C THR A 331 -20.75 -24.76 7.41
N SER A 332 -19.77 -25.57 7.82
CA SER A 332 -19.12 -25.47 9.13
C SER A 332 -18.27 -24.21 9.28
N VAL A 333 -17.62 -23.73 8.21
CA VAL A 333 -16.80 -22.50 8.25
C VAL A 333 -17.69 -21.31 8.58
N GLN A 334 -18.78 -21.14 7.82
CA GLN A 334 -19.72 -20.03 7.97
C GLN A 334 -20.32 -19.98 9.39
N THR A 335 -20.72 -21.13 9.93
CA THR A 335 -21.31 -21.22 11.28
C THR A 335 -20.32 -20.86 12.40
N GLN A 336 -19.06 -21.28 12.29
CA GLN A 336 -18.01 -20.93 13.25
C GLN A 336 -17.69 -19.43 13.20
N VAL A 337 -17.55 -18.84 12.00
CA VAL A 337 -17.34 -17.39 11.83
C VAL A 337 -18.47 -16.60 12.49
N LEU A 338 -19.72 -16.95 12.20
CA LEU A 338 -20.89 -16.29 12.79
C LEU A 338 -20.92 -16.42 14.32
N LEU A 339 -20.62 -17.60 14.86
CA LEU A 339 -20.58 -17.82 16.31
C LEU A 339 -19.50 -16.96 16.98
N GLY A 340 -18.30 -16.88 16.39
CA GLY A 340 -17.23 -16.01 16.87
C GLY A 340 -17.64 -14.53 16.87
N LEU A 341 -18.27 -14.05 15.79
CA LEU A 341 -18.79 -12.68 15.69
C LEU A 341 -19.89 -12.38 16.72
N MET A 342 -20.77 -13.36 17.01
CA MET A 342 -21.78 -13.22 18.07
C MET A 342 -21.15 -13.09 19.45
N LEU A 343 -20.10 -13.87 19.75
CA LEU A 343 -19.36 -13.78 21.01
C LEU A 343 -18.67 -12.43 21.18
N ILE A 344 -18.05 -11.91 20.11
CA ILE A 344 -17.44 -10.56 20.11
C ILE A 344 -18.52 -9.49 20.36
N SER A 345 -19.64 -9.56 19.66
CA SER A 345 -20.76 -8.62 19.82
C SER A 345 -21.32 -8.64 21.25
N LEU A 346 -21.47 -9.83 21.83
CA LEU A 346 -21.86 -10.02 23.22
C LEU A 346 -20.82 -9.44 24.18
N ALA A 347 -19.52 -9.66 23.93
CA ALA A 347 -18.44 -9.12 24.74
C ALA A 347 -18.44 -7.58 24.77
N ILE A 348 -18.65 -6.94 23.61
CA ILE A 348 -18.78 -5.48 23.49
C ILE A 348 -20.01 -4.99 24.24
N GLY A 349 -21.17 -5.62 24.02
CA GLY A 349 -22.44 -5.26 24.67
C GLY A 349 -22.35 -5.34 26.19
N LEU A 350 -21.84 -6.46 26.73
CA LEU A 350 -21.64 -6.64 28.18
C LEU A 350 -20.62 -5.64 28.73
N SER A 351 -19.51 -5.41 28.04
CA SER A 351 -18.51 -4.42 28.46
C SER A 351 -19.13 -3.03 28.56
N LEU A 352 -19.82 -2.56 27.51
CA LEU A 352 -20.49 -1.25 27.49
C LEU A 352 -21.56 -1.13 28.58
N TYR A 353 -22.33 -2.18 28.83
CA TYR A 353 -23.32 -2.22 29.90
C TYR A 353 -22.67 -2.10 31.29
N PHE A 354 -21.67 -2.94 31.59
CA PHE A 354 -21.04 -2.97 32.89
C PHE A 354 -20.09 -1.79 33.15
N LEU A 355 -19.61 -1.10 32.10
CA LEU A 355 -18.88 0.17 32.22
C LEU A 355 -19.68 1.26 32.96
N ARG A 356 -21.03 1.15 33.00
CA ARG A 356 -21.91 2.04 33.79
C ARG A 356 -21.75 1.86 35.30
N PHE A 357 -21.33 0.68 35.75
CA PHE A 357 -21.17 0.36 37.17
C PHE A 357 -19.71 0.54 37.61
N LYS A 358 -19.44 1.59 38.40
CA LYS A 358 -18.07 1.94 38.83
C LYS A 358 -17.30 0.79 39.50
N HIS A 359 -17.99 -0.11 40.21
CA HIS A 359 -17.36 -1.22 40.94
C HIS A 359 -17.03 -2.43 40.05
N LEU A 360 -17.79 -2.66 38.97
CA LEU A 360 -17.58 -3.78 38.04
C LEU A 360 -16.70 -3.42 36.85
N LYS A 361 -16.39 -2.14 36.63
CA LYS A 361 -15.65 -1.64 35.47
C LYS A 361 -14.39 -2.45 35.12
N LYS A 362 -13.59 -2.84 36.10
CA LYS A 362 -12.36 -3.63 35.86
C LYS A 362 -12.67 -5.06 35.42
N MET A 363 -13.61 -5.72 36.09
CA MET A 363 -14.00 -7.10 35.77
C MET A 363 -14.70 -7.16 34.41
N ALA A 364 -15.51 -6.17 34.08
CA ALA A 364 -16.13 -6.02 32.77
C ALA A 364 -15.12 -5.93 31.64
N ILE A 365 -14.06 -5.12 31.81
CA ILE A 365 -12.99 -4.99 30.81
C ILE A 365 -12.25 -6.32 30.63
N ILE A 366 -11.93 -7.01 31.74
CA ILE A 366 -11.22 -8.30 31.68
C ILE A 366 -12.09 -9.38 31.02
N ALA A 367 -13.34 -9.53 31.46
CA ALA A 367 -14.26 -10.52 30.91
C ALA A 367 -14.58 -10.25 29.43
N GLY A 368 -14.78 -8.97 29.07
CA GLY A 368 -14.95 -8.55 27.68
C GLY A 368 -13.75 -8.88 26.81
N PHE A 369 -12.53 -8.62 27.32
CA PHE A 369 -11.31 -8.97 26.62
C PHE A 369 -11.17 -10.49 26.40
N CYS A 370 -11.38 -11.30 27.44
CA CYS A 370 -11.32 -12.75 27.32
C CYS A 370 -12.36 -13.30 26.34
N LEU A 371 -13.62 -12.84 26.44
CA LEU A 371 -14.70 -13.29 25.56
C LEU A 371 -14.47 -12.87 24.10
N SER A 372 -13.95 -11.65 23.88
CA SER A 372 -13.56 -11.20 22.54
C SER A 372 -12.43 -12.03 21.98
N THR A 373 -11.44 -12.40 22.80
CA THR A 373 -10.31 -13.26 22.36
C THR A 373 -10.82 -14.63 21.91
N VAL A 374 -11.70 -15.26 22.71
CA VAL A 374 -12.32 -16.54 22.35
C VAL A 374 -13.15 -16.41 21.06
N GLY A 375 -13.96 -15.35 20.94
CA GLY A 375 -14.74 -15.10 19.73
C GLY A 375 -13.87 -14.90 18.48
N VAL A 376 -12.76 -14.18 18.60
CA VAL A 376 -11.78 -14.00 17.51
C VAL A 376 -11.14 -15.33 17.11
N THR A 377 -10.71 -16.15 18.08
CA THR A 377 -10.12 -17.46 17.78
C THR A 377 -11.10 -18.36 17.03
N ILE A 378 -12.35 -18.44 17.49
CA ILE A 378 -13.38 -19.25 16.82
C ILE A 378 -13.70 -18.75 15.41
N ALA A 379 -13.70 -17.42 15.21
CA ALA A 379 -13.98 -16.85 13.90
C ALA A 379 -12.82 -17.00 12.90
N LEU A 380 -11.57 -16.88 13.35
CA LEU A 380 -10.40 -16.84 12.47
C LEU A 380 -9.84 -18.23 12.15
N GLN A 381 -9.89 -19.18 13.08
CA GLN A 381 -9.36 -20.53 12.87
C GLN A 381 -9.89 -21.23 11.60
N PRO A 382 -11.20 -21.25 11.29
CA PRO A 382 -11.70 -21.90 10.07
C PRO A 382 -11.33 -21.16 8.77
N LEU A 383 -10.85 -19.91 8.86
CA LEU A 383 -10.40 -19.13 7.70
C LEU A 383 -8.90 -19.31 7.41
N ALA A 384 -8.18 -20.01 8.29
CA ALA A 384 -6.76 -20.26 8.15
C ALA A 384 -6.51 -21.36 7.11
N VAL A 385 -5.83 -21.01 6.02
CA VAL A 385 -5.33 -21.94 5.01
C VAL A 385 -3.80 -21.95 5.03
N LYS A 386 -3.18 -23.02 4.51
CA LYS A 386 -1.72 -23.13 4.42
C LYS A 386 -1.16 -21.95 3.62
N ALA A 387 -0.02 -21.43 4.07
CA ALA A 387 0.74 -20.39 3.38
C ALA A 387 2.23 -20.73 3.38
N TYR A 388 2.95 -20.08 2.49
CA TYR A 388 4.37 -20.25 2.23
C TYR A 388 5.08 -18.90 2.24
N PRO A 389 6.41 -18.88 2.38
CA PRO A 389 7.17 -17.62 2.38
C PRO A 389 6.89 -16.71 1.18
N ASP A 390 6.66 -17.26 -0.02
CA ASP A 390 6.37 -16.48 -1.24
C ASP A 390 4.86 -16.29 -1.51
N THR A 391 3.93 -16.69 -0.63
CA THR A 391 2.47 -16.53 -0.83
C THR A 391 2.07 -15.13 -1.31
N TYR A 392 2.69 -14.09 -0.74
CA TYR A 392 2.38 -12.69 -1.06
C TYR A 392 3.41 -12.06 -2.00
N ARG A 393 4.23 -12.87 -2.68
CA ARG A 393 5.19 -12.41 -3.68
C ARG A 393 4.43 -11.90 -4.90
N ASN A 394 4.81 -10.72 -5.38
CA ASN A 394 4.29 -10.17 -6.62
C ASN A 394 5.11 -10.70 -7.80
N SER A 395 4.46 -10.92 -8.95
CA SER A 395 5.15 -11.30 -10.18
C SER A 395 6.11 -10.20 -10.66
N SER A 396 7.30 -10.57 -11.13
CA SER A 396 8.20 -9.67 -11.86
C SER A 396 7.74 -9.42 -13.30
N VAL A 397 6.93 -10.33 -13.84
CA VAL A 397 6.43 -10.31 -15.21
C VAL A 397 4.95 -9.91 -15.24
N PRO A 398 4.54 -8.93 -16.07
CA PRO A 398 3.13 -8.56 -16.20
C PRO A 398 2.29 -9.72 -16.74
N TYR A 399 1.04 -9.84 -16.28
CA TYR A 399 0.08 -10.76 -16.89
C TYR A 399 -0.45 -10.16 -18.21
N ASP A 400 0.19 -10.51 -19.32
CA ASP A 400 -0.19 -10.08 -20.66
C ASP A 400 0.02 -11.17 -21.72
N ALA A 401 -0.50 -10.95 -22.93
CA ALA A 401 -0.45 -11.92 -24.01
C ALA A 401 0.97 -12.35 -24.43
N ILE A 402 1.99 -11.51 -24.21
CA ILE A 402 3.38 -11.87 -24.50
C ILE A 402 3.87 -12.87 -23.46
N SER A 403 3.71 -12.54 -22.17
CA SER A 403 4.10 -13.43 -21.07
C SER A 403 3.35 -14.78 -21.11
N ILE A 404 2.07 -14.77 -21.47
CA ILE A 404 1.25 -15.98 -21.57
C ILE A 404 1.71 -16.85 -22.74
N ASP A 405 2.06 -16.27 -23.89
CA ASP A 405 2.55 -17.04 -25.03
C ASP A 405 3.98 -17.57 -24.81
N ASN A 406 4.85 -16.83 -24.13
CA ASN A 406 6.14 -17.35 -23.70
C ASN A 406 5.96 -18.53 -22.73
N GLY A 407 5.10 -18.37 -21.72
CA GLY A 407 4.74 -19.44 -20.79
C GLY A 407 4.13 -20.67 -21.47
N ARG A 408 3.38 -20.50 -22.56
CA ARG A 408 2.86 -21.60 -23.39
C ARG A 408 3.99 -22.44 -24.00
N GLN A 409 5.06 -21.79 -24.47
CA GLN A 409 6.23 -22.50 -25.02
C GLN A 409 6.93 -23.30 -23.94
N LEU A 410 7.19 -22.69 -22.78
CA LEU A 410 7.77 -23.36 -21.61
C LEU A 410 6.92 -24.56 -21.17
N TYR A 411 5.59 -24.39 -21.11
CA TYR A 411 4.68 -25.47 -20.77
C TYR A 411 4.77 -26.65 -21.76
N SER A 412 4.82 -26.35 -23.06
CA SER A 412 4.95 -27.37 -24.11
C SER A 412 6.25 -28.16 -24.00
N GLU A 413 7.33 -27.51 -23.58
CA GLU A 413 8.66 -28.12 -23.45
C GLU A 413 8.79 -28.93 -22.14
N HIS A 414 8.26 -28.41 -21.03
CA HIS A 414 8.55 -28.95 -19.70
C HIS A 414 7.39 -29.73 -19.05
N CYS A 415 6.14 -29.48 -19.43
CA CYS A 415 4.96 -29.98 -18.69
C CYS A 415 4.04 -30.88 -19.53
N ALA A 416 3.86 -30.58 -20.82
CA ALA A 416 2.84 -31.22 -21.66
C ALA A 416 3.01 -32.74 -21.84
N SER A 417 4.23 -33.27 -21.70
CA SER A 417 4.49 -34.71 -21.81
C SER A 417 3.80 -35.54 -20.72
N CYS A 418 3.65 -34.98 -19.51
CA CYS A 418 2.94 -35.59 -18.39
C CYS A 418 1.51 -35.05 -18.25
N HIS A 419 1.33 -33.73 -18.32
CA HIS A 419 0.04 -33.09 -18.07
C HIS A 419 -0.87 -32.98 -19.29
N GLY A 420 -0.39 -33.36 -20.48
CA GLY A 420 -1.11 -33.22 -21.75
C GLY A 420 -1.04 -31.79 -22.30
N ALA A 421 -1.39 -31.61 -23.57
CA ALA A 421 -1.38 -30.29 -24.21
C ALA A 421 -2.36 -29.31 -23.54
N GLU A 422 -3.43 -29.83 -22.93
CA GLU A 422 -4.46 -29.04 -22.27
C GLU A 422 -4.37 -29.02 -20.74
N GLY A 423 -3.36 -29.65 -20.15
CA GLY A 423 -3.16 -29.66 -18.71
C GLY A 423 -4.06 -30.62 -17.92
N LYS A 424 -4.77 -31.55 -18.56
CA LYS A 424 -5.74 -32.45 -17.90
C LYS A 424 -5.12 -33.63 -17.16
N GLY A 425 -3.80 -33.80 -17.23
CA GLY A 425 -3.12 -34.96 -16.65
C GLY A 425 -3.16 -36.20 -17.56
N ASP A 426 -3.39 -36.01 -18.87
CA ASP A 426 -3.54 -37.06 -19.88
C ASP A 426 -2.37 -37.10 -20.89
N GLY A 427 -1.19 -36.62 -20.48
CA GLY A 427 0.00 -36.62 -21.33
C GLY A 427 0.47 -38.03 -21.68
N ALA A 428 1.28 -38.14 -22.74
CA ALA A 428 1.79 -39.42 -23.22
C ALA A 428 2.57 -40.22 -22.17
N LEU A 429 3.14 -39.55 -21.15
CA LEU A 429 3.82 -40.17 -20.02
C LEU A 429 2.90 -40.44 -18.83
N ALA A 430 1.68 -39.89 -18.78
CA ALA A 430 0.77 -40.03 -17.64
C ALA A 430 0.40 -41.49 -17.37
N GLU A 431 0.14 -42.28 -18.41
CA GLU A 431 -0.17 -43.72 -18.28
C GLU A 431 1.01 -44.55 -17.74
N ALA A 432 2.24 -44.07 -17.92
CA ALA A 432 3.46 -44.76 -17.49
C ALA A 432 3.85 -44.46 -16.03
N LEU A 433 3.20 -43.48 -15.40
CA LEU A 433 3.48 -43.07 -14.02
C LEU A 433 2.58 -43.83 -13.04
N ASP A 434 3.16 -44.35 -11.96
CA ASP A 434 2.42 -44.98 -10.85
C ASP A 434 1.80 -43.94 -9.89
N VAL A 435 1.59 -42.71 -10.39
CA VAL A 435 1.00 -41.59 -9.67
C VAL A 435 -0.06 -40.93 -10.54
N MET A 436 -1.17 -40.52 -9.93
CA MET A 436 -2.19 -39.76 -10.63
C MET A 436 -1.64 -38.37 -10.98
N VAL A 437 -1.53 -38.08 -12.27
CA VAL A 437 -1.09 -36.76 -12.74
C VAL A 437 -2.22 -35.75 -12.50
N MET A 438 -1.88 -34.62 -11.89
CA MET A 438 -2.85 -33.57 -11.55
C MET A 438 -3.39 -32.87 -12.81
N ASP A 439 -4.69 -32.56 -12.80
CA ASP A 439 -5.31 -31.62 -13.73
C ASP A 439 -4.96 -30.17 -13.32
N LEU A 440 -4.15 -29.53 -14.14
CA LEU A 440 -3.62 -28.18 -13.95
C LEU A 440 -4.69 -27.11 -14.22
N ASN A 441 -5.80 -27.43 -14.88
CA ASN A 441 -6.87 -26.47 -15.11
C ASN A 441 -7.55 -26.03 -13.79
N HIS A 442 -7.34 -26.78 -12.71
CA HIS A 442 -7.85 -26.47 -11.36
C HIS A 442 -6.75 -26.02 -10.39
N MET A 443 -5.52 -25.80 -10.86
CA MET A 443 -4.38 -25.45 -10.01
C MET A 443 -4.52 -24.05 -9.40
N HIS A 444 -5.09 -23.09 -10.13
CA HIS A 444 -5.41 -21.76 -9.60
C HIS A 444 -6.81 -21.75 -8.96
N SER A 445 -6.88 -21.97 -7.66
CA SER A 445 -8.10 -21.80 -6.87
C SER A 445 -7.86 -20.77 -5.77
N ALA A 446 -8.91 -20.25 -5.14
CA ALA A 446 -8.77 -19.35 -4.00
C ALA A 446 -7.87 -19.93 -2.87
N GLY A 447 -7.69 -21.26 -2.82
CA GLY A 447 -6.78 -21.96 -1.93
C GLY A 447 -5.28 -21.80 -2.24
N SER A 448 -4.87 -21.51 -3.48
CA SER A 448 -3.46 -21.39 -3.90
C SER A 448 -3.22 -20.10 -4.68
N THR A 449 -2.38 -19.21 -4.13
CA THR A 449 -2.00 -17.95 -4.77
C THR A 449 -0.93 -18.15 -5.85
N ALA A 450 -0.70 -17.16 -6.71
CA ALA A 450 0.40 -17.19 -7.67
C ALA A 450 1.78 -17.31 -6.97
N GLY A 451 1.92 -16.66 -5.81
CA GLY A 451 3.09 -16.80 -4.95
C GLY A 451 3.28 -18.21 -4.38
N ASP A 452 2.19 -18.91 -4.05
CA ASP A 452 2.25 -20.31 -3.64
C ASP A 452 2.73 -21.21 -4.81
N MET A 453 2.33 -20.92 -6.05
CA MET A 453 2.82 -21.63 -7.23
C MET A 453 4.32 -21.39 -7.46
N TYR A 454 4.77 -20.14 -7.31
CA TYR A 454 6.18 -19.79 -7.36
C TYR A 454 7.00 -20.55 -6.31
N TRP A 455 6.53 -20.58 -5.06
CA TRP A 455 7.15 -21.38 -4.00
C TRP A 455 7.23 -22.86 -4.38
N ASN A 456 6.14 -23.43 -4.90
CA ASN A 456 6.12 -24.84 -5.28
C ASN A 456 7.13 -25.13 -6.39
N PHE A 457 7.20 -24.31 -7.45
CA PHE A 457 8.15 -24.51 -8.54
C PHE A 457 9.62 -24.39 -8.10
N THR A 458 9.92 -23.45 -7.21
CA THR A 458 11.31 -23.16 -6.79
C THR A 458 11.80 -24.01 -5.62
N GLN A 459 10.89 -24.50 -4.77
CA GLN A 459 11.26 -25.18 -3.52
C GLN A 459 10.77 -26.61 -3.43
N GLU A 460 9.49 -26.88 -3.72
CA GLU A 460 8.92 -28.23 -3.54
C GLU A 460 9.21 -29.13 -4.75
N LEU A 461 8.88 -28.67 -5.96
CA LEU A 461 9.05 -29.39 -7.22
C LEU A 461 10.51 -29.40 -7.69
N ALA A 462 11.27 -28.35 -7.37
CA ALA A 462 12.69 -28.26 -7.68
C ALA A 462 13.52 -29.42 -7.10
N VAL A 463 13.10 -29.97 -5.96
CA VAL A 463 13.82 -31.04 -5.25
C VAL A 463 13.14 -32.40 -5.33
N ASP A 464 12.02 -32.51 -6.04
CA ASP A 464 11.32 -33.78 -6.19
C ASP A 464 11.95 -34.64 -7.31
N ASN A 465 11.63 -35.94 -7.31
CA ASN A 465 12.17 -36.88 -8.30
C ASN A 465 11.35 -36.91 -9.62
N PHE A 466 10.27 -36.13 -9.72
CA PHE A 466 9.29 -36.19 -10.81
C PHE A 466 9.40 -34.99 -11.77
N HIS A 467 9.78 -33.80 -11.30
CA HIS A 467 9.73 -32.51 -11.99
C HIS A 467 11.10 -31.83 -12.16
N SER A 468 12.18 -32.62 -12.19
CA SER A 468 13.56 -32.11 -12.28
C SER A 468 13.86 -31.18 -13.47
N SER A 469 13.02 -31.17 -14.51
CA SER A 469 13.11 -30.29 -15.68
C SER A 469 12.80 -28.81 -15.39
N ILE A 470 12.19 -28.48 -14.25
CA ILE A 470 11.81 -27.11 -13.88
C ILE A 470 13.03 -26.33 -13.33
N ASN A 471 14.06 -27.04 -12.85
CA ASN A 471 15.26 -26.43 -12.26
C ASN A 471 16.12 -25.61 -13.23
N SER A 472 15.89 -25.72 -14.54
CA SER A 472 16.60 -24.94 -15.54
C SER A 472 15.99 -23.57 -15.81
N LEU A 473 14.78 -23.30 -15.31
CA LEU A 473 14.07 -22.05 -15.56
C LEU A 473 14.57 -20.93 -14.64
N ASP A 474 14.70 -19.72 -15.18
CA ASP A 474 14.94 -18.52 -14.40
C ASP A 474 13.65 -17.95 -13.77
N GLU A 475 13.78 -16.88 -12.97
CA GLU A 475 12.64 -16.29 -12.26
C GLU A 475 11.56 -15.77 -13.21
N ASP A 476 11.93 -15.12 -14.31
CA ASP A 476 10.96 -14.55 -15.25
C ASP A 476 10.27 -15.67 -16.04
N GLU A 477 11.01 -16.71 -16.45
CA GLU A 477 10.45 -17.91 -17.08
C GLU A 477 9.44 -18.64 -16.18
N ILE A 478 9.71 -18.72 -14.86
CA ILE A 478 8.76 -19.30 -13.90
C ILE A 478 7.48 -18.46 -13.83
N TRP A 479 7.59 -17.13 -13.83
CA TRP A 479 6.41 -16.25 -13.82
C TRP A 479 5.62 -16.31 -15.12
N GLU A 480 6.29 -16.39 -16.27
CA GLU A 480 5.65 -16.61 -17.57
C GLU A 480 4.88 -17.94 -17.60
N LEU A 481 5.47 -19.03 -17.10
CA LEU A 481 4.81 -20.31 -16.94
C LEU A 481 3.58 -20.22 -16.02
N ILE A 482 3.70 -19.53 -14.88
CA ILE A 482 2.57 -19.28 -13.97
C ILE A 482 1.47 -18.47 -14.67
N ASN A 483 1.81 -17.44 -15.45
CA ASN A 483 0.84 -16.66 -16.21
C ASN A 483 0.10 -17.52 -17.22
N TYR A 484 0.79 -18.40 -17.94
CA TYR A 484 0.16 -19.36 -18.82
C TYR A 484 -0.80 -20.30 -18.07
N LEU A 485 -0.38 -20.89 -16.95
CA LEU A 485 -1.23 -21.76 -16.14
C LEU A 485 -2.48 -21.02 -15.62
N ASN A 486 -2.32 -19.77 -15.17
CA ASN A 486 -3.45 -18.92 -14.78
C ASN A 486 -4.41 -18.68 -15.95
N ALA A 487 -3.89 -18.40 -17.15
CA ALA A 487 -4.70 -18.24 -18.35
C ALA A 487 -5.45 -19.52 -18.73
N THR A 488 -4.85 -20.70 -18.55
CA THR A 488 -5.52 -21.98 -18.79
C THR A 488 -6.65 -22.25 -17.80
N THR A 489 -6.44 -21.99 -16.50
CA THR A 489 -7.51 -22.09 -15.49
C THR A 489 -8.63 -21.09 -15.77
N ALA A 490 -8.29 -19.83 -16.08
CA ALA A 490 -9.27 -18.81 -16.46
C ALA A 490 -10.07 -19.24 -17.69
N SER A 491 -9.40 -19.79 -18.69
CA SER A 491 -10.04 -20.34 -19.89
C SER A 491 -10.96 -21.51 -19.59
N SER A 492 -10.60 -22.40 -18.67
CA SER A 492 -11.47 -23.50 -18.24
C SER A 492 -12.78 -22.95 -17.64
N ASN A 493 -12.70 -21.91 -16.80
CA ASN A 493 -13.87 -21.22 -16.28
C ASN A 493 -14.65 -20.49 -17.38
N GLY A 494 -13.97 -19.97 -18.40
CA GLY A 494 -14.55 -19.30 -19.56
C GLY A 494 -15.31 -20.19 -20.54
N THR A 495 -15.36 -21.51 -20.32
CA THR A 495 -16.18 -22.43 -21.11
C THR A 495 -17.67 -22.12 -21.04
N SER A 496 -18.11 -21.42 -20.00
CA SER A 496 -19.46 -20.89 -19.81
C SER A 496 -19.76 -19.60 -20.58
N LEU A 497 -18.81 -19.04 -21.35
CA LEU A 497 -19.08 -17.87 -22.18
C LEU A 497 -20.11 -18.19 -23.27
N TYR A 498 -21.23 -17.48 -23.23
CA TYR A 498 -22.31 -17.55 -24.20
C TYR A 498 -22.17 -16.50 -25.31
N THR A 499 -23.10 -16.54 -26.26
CA THR A 499 -23.32 -15.51 -27.29
C THR A 499 -24.19 -14.35 -26.79
N TYR A 500 -24.50 -14.31 -25.49
CA TYR A 500 -25.28 -13.26 -24.84
C TYR A 500 -24.65 -12.90 -23.49
N ILE A 501 -25.07 -11.77 -22.92
CA ILE A 501 -24.53 -11.21 -21.69
C ILE A 501 -25.49 -11.45 -20.53
N GLU A 502 -24.95 -11.99 -19.44
CA GLU A 502 -25.58 -12.04 -18.13
C GLU A 502 -25.29 -10.72 -17.38
N PRO A 503 -26.30 -9.87 -17.14
CA PRO A 503 -26.08 -8.57 -16.52
C PRO A 503 -25.67 -8.68 -15.04
N ASN A 504 -24.70 -7.88 -14.64
CA ASN A 504 -24.14 -7.76 -13.29
C ASN A 504 -23.36 -8.98 -12.79
N GLU A 505 -22.97 -9.90 -13.67
CA GLU A 505 -22.22 -11.11 -13.31
C GLU A 505 -20.90 -11.24 -14.12
N PRO A 506 -19.92 -10.34 -13.94
CA PRO A 506 -18.60 -10.51 -14.54
C PRO A 506 -17.77 -11.52 -13.75
N PHE A 507 -17.11 -12.44 -14.44
CA PHE A 507 -16.33 -13.50 -13.80
C PHE A 507 -14.97 -13.77 -14.43
N LEU A 508 -14.68 -13.21 -15.62
CA LEU A 508 -13.48 -13.55 -16.39
C LEU A 508 -12.74 -12.31 -16.89
N GLY A 509 -11.56 -12.02 -16.34
CA GLY A 509 -10.71 -10.92 -16.82
C GLY A 509 -10.15 -11.20 -18.22
N ALA A 510 -10.12 -10.19 -19.07
CA ALA A 510 -9.54 -10.29 -20.41
C ALA A 510 -8.00 -10.08 -20.34
N PRO A 511 -7.18 -11.03 -20.81
CA PRO A 511 -5.72 -10.86 -20.82
C PRO A 511 -5.29 -9.57 -21.53
N ASN A 512 -4.48 -8.74 -20.87
CA ASN A 512 -4.01 -7.51 -21.46
C ASN A 512 -3.05 -7.80 -22.64
N PHE A 513 -2.96 -6.87 -23.59
CA PHE A 513 -1.95 -6.90 -24.64
C PHE A 513 -1.62 -5.49 -25.13
N TYR A 514 -0.40 -5.32 -25.61
CA TYR A 514 0.00 -4.15 -26.37
C TYR A 514 -0.33 -4.35 -27.86
N TYR A 515 -0.79 -3.30 -28.52
CA TYR A 515 -0.97 -3.29 -29.97
C TYR A 515 -0.37 -2.02 -30.58
N SER A 516 0.12 -2.16 -31.80
CA SER A 516 0.62 -1.04 -32.60
C SER A 516 0.15 -1.18 -34.05
N THR A 517 -0.19 -0.05 -34.65
CA THR A 517 -0.58 0.12 -36.05
C THR A 517 0.16 1.34 -36.60
N ASP A 518 0.10 1.57 -37.91
CA ASP A 518 0.70 2.73 -38.56
C ASP A 518 0.27 4.09 -37.97
N THR A 519 -0.89 4.14 -37.30
CA THR A 519 -1.53 5.39 -36.85
C THR A 519 -1.81 5.46 -35.36
N THR A 520 -1.89 4.32 -34.67
CA THR A 520 -2.25 4.24 -33.26
C THR A 520 -1.51 3.10 -32.57
N SER A 521 -1.14 3.32 -31.31
CA SER A 521 -0.63 2.28 -30.42
C SER A 521 -1.22 2.45 -29.03
N GLY A 522 -1.36 1.36 -28.30
CA GLY A 522 -1.87 1.39 -26.94
C GLY A 522 -1.93 0.01 -26.32
N HIS A 523 -2.47 -0.07 -25.10
CA HIS A 523 -2.77 -1.33 -24.45
C HIS A 523 -4.29 -1.56 -24.41
N LEU A 524 -4.71 -2.82 -24.38
CA LEU A 524 -6.11 -3.17 -24.18
C LEU A 524 -6.68 -2.51 -22.91
N ILE A 525 -5.88 -2.47 -21.83
CA ILE A 525 -6.25 -1.87 -20.56
C ILE A 525 -6.59 -0.36 -20.65
N ASP A 526 -6.08 0.37 -21.65
CA ASP A 526 -6.31 1.80 -21.80
C ASP A 526 -7.77 2.15 -22.14
N HIS A 527 -8.55 1.15 -22.55
CA HIS A 527 -9.98 1.26 -22.83
C HIS A 527 -10.86 1.09 -21.59
N ARG A 528 -10.30 0.59 -20.48
CA ARG A 528 -11.03 0.44 -19.21
C ARG A 528 -11.56 1.80 -18.75
N LYS A 529 -12.78 1.78 -18.22
CA LYS A 529 -13.62 2.91 -17.79
C LYS A 529 -13.97 3.91 -18.91
N LYS A 530 -13.60 3.64 -20.16
CA LYS A 530 -13.95 4.47 -21.33
C LYS A 530 -15.04 3.79 -22.15
N ASN A 531 -14.74 2.66 -22.76
CA ASN A 531 -15.60 1.96 -23.71
C ASN A 531 -15.49 0.44 -23.56
N ALA A 532 -16.57 -0.27 -23.91
CA ALA A 532 -16.50 -1.71 -24.16
C ALA A 532 -15.77 -1.97 -25.48
N LEU A 533 -15.30 -3.20 -25.69
CA LEU A 533 -14.56 -3.61 -26.88
C LEU A 533 -15.14 -4.87 -27.50
N LEU A 534 -15.43 -4.81 -28.80
CA LEU A 534 -15.61 -5.98 -29.63
C LEU A 534 -14.27 -6.34 -30.26
N LEU A 535 -13.65 -7.40 -29.73
CA LEU A 535 -12.38 -7.94 -30.19
C LEU A 535 -12.65 -8.98 -31.27
N VAL A 536 -12.10 -8.78 -32.48
CA VAL A 536 -12.40 -9.59 -33.67
C VAL A 536 -11.12 -10.21 -34.20
N PHE A 537 -10.94 -11.51 -34.05
CA PHE A 537 -9.84 -12.25 -34.66
C PHE A 537 -10.29 -12.77 -36.02
N PHE A 538 -9.49 -12.53 -37.07
CA PHE A 538 -9.89 -12.84 -38.44
C PHE A 538 -8.72 -13.30 -39.31
N SER A 539 -9.01 -14.01 -40.40
CA SER A 539 -8.04 -14.43 -41.43
C SER A 539 -8.40 -13.88 -42.82
N TRP A 540 -7.39 -13.48 -43.60
CA TRP A 540 -7.57 -13.17 -45.03
C TRP A 540 -7.56 -14.44 -45.90
N PRO A 541 -8.26 -14.46 -47.05
CA PRO A 541 -9.23 -13.47 -47.56
C PRO A 541 -10.69 -13.75 -47.11
N GLU A 542 -10.91 -14.85 -46.42
CA GLU A 542 -12.22 -15.48 -46.15
C GLU A 542 -13.17 -14.56 -45.37
N GLU A 543 -12.65 -13.75 -44.44
CA GLU A 543 -13.46 -12.98 -43.48
C GLU A 543 -13.66 -11.49 -43.82
N LYS A 544 -13.31 -11.08 -45.05
CA LYS A 544 -13.55 -9.70 -45.51
C LYS A 544 -15.03 -9.29 -45.38
N SER A 545 -15.94 -10.21 -45.67
CA SER A 545 -17.39 -9.96 -45.60
C SER A 545 -17.84 -9.54 -44.20
N ARG A 546 -17.32 -10.18 -43.15
CA ARG A 546 -17.65 -9.85 -41.76
C ARG A 546 -17.11 -8.49 -41.37
N LEU A 547 -15.85 -8.18 -41.69
CA LEU A 547 -15.25 -6.87 -41.41
C LEU A 547 -15.98 -5.73 -42.15
N ASP A 548 -16.40 -5.96 -43.40
CA ASP A 548 -17.19 -4.99 -44.17
C ASP A 548 -18.60 -4.80 -43.55
N ASN A 549 -19.20 -5.87 -43.00
CA ASN A 549 -20.46 -5.77 -42.27
C ASN A 549 -20.33 -4.93 -40.99
N LEU A 550 -19.28 -5.16 -40.20
CA LEU A 550 -18.97 -4.38 -38.99
C LEU A 550 -18.70 -2.91 -39.33
N LYS A 551 -17.98 -2.65 -40.42
CA LYS A 551 -17.74 -1.30 -40.94
C LYS A 551 -19.05 -0.56 -41.24
N ASN A 552 -19.99 -1.23 -41.89
CA ASN A 552 -21.28 -0.63 -42.25
C ASN A 552 -22.13 -0.25 -41.03
N HIS A 553 -21.95 -0.94 -39.90
CA HIS A 553 -22.68 -0.69 -38.65
C HIS A 553 -21.84 -0.06 -37.54
N TYR A 554 -20.63 0.43 -37.85
CA TYR A 554 -19.70 0.95 -36.83
C TYR A 554 -20.30 2.12 -36.02
N LYS A 555 -21.15 2.94 -36.63
CA LYS A 555 -21.86 4.03 -35.95
C LYS A 555 -22.86 3.53 -34.91
N ASP A 556 -23.51 2.40 -35.16
CA ASP A 556 -24.46 1.81 -34.23
C ASP A 556 -23.75 1.15 -33.05
N ILE A 557 -22.58 0.54 -33.29
CA ILE A 557 -21.72 -0.05 -32.24
C ILE A 557 -21.19 1.06 -31.31
N THR A 558 -20.63 2.12 -31.88
CA THR A 558 -20.09 3.26 -31.11
C THR A 558 -21.16 4.05 -30.38
N ALA A 559 -22.40 4.11 -30.88
CA ALA A 559 -23.54 4.68 -30.17
C ALA A 559 -23.88 3.94 -28.86
N ASN A 560 -23.44 2.69 -28.71
CA ASN A 560 -23.57 1.89 -27.49
C ASN A 560 -22.28 1.85 -26.65
N ASN A 561 -21.43 2.88 -26.75
CA ASN A 561 -20.17 3.00 -26.01
C ASN A 561 -19.24 1.78 -26.16
N THR A 562 -19.23 1.20 -27.36
CA THR A 562 -18.38 0.05 -27.72
C THR A 562 -17.50 0.41 -28.91
N ASP A 563 -16.25 0.00 -28.90
CA ASP A 563 -15.32 0.16 -30.03
C ASP A 563 -14.83 -1.21 -30.52
N ILE A 564 -14.17 -1.24 -31.67
CA ILE A 564 -13.73 -2.49 -32.31
C ILE A 564 -12.21 -2.51 -32.41
N ILE A 565 -11.62 -3.65 -32.04
CA ILE A 565 -10.22 -3.97 -32.35
C ILE A 565 -10.23 -5.27 -33.13
N ALA A 566 -9.79 -5.21 -34.39
CA ALA A 566 -9.65 -6.38 -35.24
C ALA A 566 -8.18 -6.84 -35.26
N ILE A 567 -7.94 -8.13 -35.05
CA ILE A 567 -6.60 -8.73 -34.96
C ILE A 567 -6.47 -9.78 -36.06
N GLU A 568 -5.45 -9.62 -36.90
CA GLU A 568 -5.12 -10.58 -37.96
C GLU A 568 -4.51 -11.85 -37.34
N ILE A 569 -5.16 -12.99 -37.57
CA ILE A 569 -4.63 -14.31 -37.25
C ILE A 569 -3.52 -14.62 -38.26
N THR A 570 -2.28 -14.67 -37.79
CA THR A 570 -1.11 -14.90 -38.65
C THR A 570 -1.17 -16.30 -39.27
N LYS A 571 -1.33 -16.40 -40.60
CA LYS A 571 -1.02 -17.62 -41.37
C LYS A 571 0.44 -17.53 -41.88
N PRO A 572 1.23 -18.62 -41.87
CA PRO A 572 2.56 -18.66 -42.49
C PRO A 572 2.48 -18.73 -44.03
N SER A 573 1.75 -17.81 -44.69
CA SER A 573 1.62 -17.80 -46.16
C SER A 573 1.71 -16.41 -46.76
N SER A 574 2.46 -16.32 -47.86
CA SER A 574 2.79 -15.16 -48.70
C SER A 574 1.62 -14.52 -49.46
N GLU A 575 0.38 -14.64 -48.98
CA GLU A 575 -0.86 -14.25 -49.69
C GLU A 575 -1.64 -13.12 -48.99
N ALA A 576 -1.00 -12.33 -48.12
CA ALA A 576 -1.61 -11.12 -47.61
C ALA A 576 -1.94 -10.16 -48.78
N PRO A 577 -3.17 -9.62 -48.87
CA PRO A 577 -3.53 -8.73 -49.96
C PRO A 577 -2.63 -7.47 -49.96
N THR A 578 -2.02 -7.14 -51.10
CA THR A 578 -1.14 -5.96 -51.27
C THR A 578 -1.85 -4.62 -51.05
N ASN A 579 -3.18 -4.61 -50.91
CA ASN A 579 -4.00 -3.43 -50.68
C ASN A 579 -5.05 -3.73 -49.59
N LYS A 580 -4.67 -3.56 -48.31
CA LYS A 580 -5.57 -3.81 -47.17
C LYS A 580 -6.69 -2.73 -47.14
N PRO A 581 -7.97 -3.09 -46.98
CA PRO A 581 -9.06 -2.12 -46.93
C PRO A 581 -8.94 -1.20 -45.70
N ALA A 582 -9.28 0.08 -45.85
CA ALA A 582 -9.36 1.00 -44.72
C ALA A 582 -10.65 0.80 -43.93
N TYR A 583 -10.52 0.57 -42.62
CA TYR A 583 -11.61 0.42 -41.66
C TYR A 583 -11.66 1.62 -40.69
N PRO A 584 -12.84 1.98 -40.16
CA PRO A 584 -12.97 3.10 -39.23
C PRO A 584 -12.56 2.75 -37.78
N PHE A 585 -12.12 1.51 -37.56
CA PHE A 585 -11.69 0.95 -36.27
C PHE A 585 -10.26 0.41 -36.38
N ILE A 586 -9.67 0.03 -35.24
CA ILE A 586 -8.29 -0.42 -35.14
C ILE A 586 -8.16 -1.81 -35.79
N VAL A 587 -7.20 -1.96 -36.71
CA VAL A 587 -6.83 -3.24 -37.32
C VAL A 587 -5.36 -3.51 -37.04
N VAL A 588 -5.09 -4.50 -36.20
CA VAL A 588 -3.75 -4.91 -35.77
C VAL A 588 -3.27 -6.03 -36.70
N THR A 589 -2.13 -5.81 -37.35
CA THR A 589 -1.57 -6.76 -38.32
C THR A 589 -0.11 -7.13 -38.06
N GLU A 590 0.50 -6.53 -37.04
CA GLU A 590 1.87 -6.79 -36.62
C GLU A 590 1.87 -7.33 -35.20
N GLN A 591 2.80 -8.24 -34.89
CA GLN A 591 2.98 -8.84 -33.56
C GLN A 591 1.68 -9.46 -32.99
N THR A 592 0.82 -10.00 -33.86
CA THR A 592 -0.48 -10.55 -33.47
C THR A 592 -0.41 -11.98 -32.94
N GLU A 593 0.73 -12.66 -33.11
CA GLU A 593 0.90 -14.07 -32.73
C GLU A 593 0.71 -14.30 -31.21
N PRO A 594 1.39 -13.57 -30.30
CA PRO A 594 1.16 -13.76 -28.86
C PRO A 594 -0.30 -13.49 -28.45
N ILE A 595 -0.93 -12.49 -29.07
CA ILE A 595 -2.33 -12.13 -28.81
C ILE A 595 -3.26 -13.26 -29.27
N THR A 596 -3.04 -13.77 -30.48
CA THR A 596 -3.84 -14.85 -31.07
C THR A 596 -3.69 -16.13 -30.29
N ASN A 597 -2.46 -16.53 -29.94
CA ASN A 597 -2.17 -17.72 -29.15
C ASN A 597 -2.84 -17.65 -27.77
N THR A 598 -2.73 -16.51 -27.08
CA THR A 598 -3.35 -16.28 -25.77
C THR A 598 -4.87 -16.38 -25.82
N TYR A 599 -5.51 -15.65 -26.74
CA TYR A 599 -6.97 -15.65 -26.84
C TYR A 599 -7.53 -16.96 -27.39
N SER A 600 -6.72 -17.74 -28.12
CA SER A 600 -7.12 -19.06 -28.58
C SER A 600 -7.44 -20.04 -27.44
N LEU A 601 -6.85 -19.83 -26.24
CA LEU A 601 -7.19 -20.61 -25.05
C LEU A 601 -8.69 -20.52 -24.77
N PHE A 602 -9.24 -19.30 -24.80
CA PHE A 602 -10.62 -18.98 -24.48
C PHE A 602 -11.64 -19.36 -25.57
N ARG A 603 -11.27 -20.20 -26.54
CA ARG A 603 -12.19 -20.62 -27.63
C ARG A 603 -13.18 -21.71 -27.22
N ARG A 604 -12.88 -22.49 -26.17
CA ARG A 604 -13.62 -23.70 -25.73
C ARG A 604 -15.03 -23.42 -25.19
N SER A 605 -16.05 -24.18 -25.59
CA SER A 605 -17.46 -24.02 -25.16
C SER A 605 -18.06 -25.27 -24.52
N PHE A 606 -18.93 -25.12 -23.52
CA PHE A 606 -19.76 -26.23 -23.00
C PHE A 606 -20.79 -26.75 -24.02
N MET A 607 -21.07 -26.00 -25.08
CA MET A 607 -22.16 -26.31 -26.02
C MET A 607 -21.83 -27.43 -27.02
N ASP A 608 -20.56 -27.83 -27.17
CA ASP A 608 -20.16 -28.95 -28.04
C ASP A 608 -19.11 -29.83 -27.32
N GLU A 609 -19.42 -31.10 -27.04
CA GLU A 609 -18.47 -32.07 -26.44
C GLU A 609 -17.21 -32.28 -27.31
N ARG A 610 -17.22 -31.86 -28.58
CA ARG A 610 -16.10 -31.96 -29.53
C ARG A 610 -15.11 -30.79 -29.47
N ASP A 611 -15.39 -29.74 -28.69
CA ASP A 611 -14.45 -28.61 -28.48
C ASP A 611 -13.19 -29.03 -27.67
N VAL A 612 -13.20 -30.24 -27.13
CA VAL A 612 -12.14 -30.82 -26.30
C VAL A 612 -10.87 -31.17 -27.10
N ASP A 613 -10.92 -31.17 -28.42
CA ASP A 613 -9.82 -31.71 -29.24
C ASP A 613 -9.66 -31.02 -30.61
N ASP A 614 -10.19 -29.80 -30.77
CA ASP A 614 -10.26 -29.17 -32.09
C ASP A 614 -8.90 -28.62 -32.55
N THR A 615 -8.08 -29.49 -33.13
CA THR A 615 -6.80 -29.16 -33.75
C THR A 615 -6.93 -28.32 -35.02
N ARG A 616 -8.15 -27.95 -35.45
CA ARG A 616 -8.34 -27.09 -36.62
C ARG A 616 -7.78 -25.68 -36.34
N PRO A 617 -7.12 -25.07 -37.35
CA PRO A 617 -6.59 -23.72 -37.22
C PRO A 617 -7.75 -22.72 -37.08
N LEU A 618 -7.62 -21.83 -36.10
CA LEU A 618 -8.59 -20.76 -35.85
C LEU A 618 -8.70 -19.87 -37.09
N THR A 619 -9.89 -19.75 -37.66
CA THR A 619 -10.14 -18.91 -38.85
C THR A 619 -10.77 -17.57 -38.47
N HIS A 620 -11.66 -17.57 -37.47
CA HIS A 620 -12.36 -16.39 -36.96
C HIS A 620 -12.91 -16.63 -35.54
N ILE A 621 -12.86 -15.61 -34.68
CA ILE A 621 -13.55 -15.61 -33.38
C ILE A 621 -13.75 -14.17 -32.88
N GLU A 622 -14.87 -13.92 -32.20
CA GLU A 622 -15.17 -12.61 -31.62
C GLU A 622 -15.37 -12.72 -30.11
N TYR A 623 -14.83 -11.77 -29.37
CA TYR A 623 -15.04 -11.60 -27.93
C TYR A 623 -15.60 -10.23 -27.66
N LEU A 624 -16.54 -10.15 -26.73
CA LEU A 624 -17.02 -8.89 -26.19
C LEU A 624 -16.43 -8.68 -24.79
N ILE A 625 -15.67 -7.61 -24.65
CA ILE A 625 -15.05 -7.17 -23.41
C ILE A 625 -15.81 -5.95 -22.91
N ASP A 626 -16.23 -5.95 -21.66
CA ASP A 626 -16.90 -4.78 -21.10
C ASP A 626 -15.93 -3.63 -20.79
N ARG A 627 -16.48 -2.47 -20.45
CA ARG A 627 -15.67 -1.29 -20.11
C ARG A 627 -14.92 -1.42 -18.78
N PHE A 628 -15.07 -2.51 -18.04
CA PHE A 628 -14.27 -2.77 -16.83
C PHE A 628 -13.12 -3.72 -17.13
N GLY A 629 -13.16 -4.47 -18.21
CA GLY A 629 -12.09 -5.34 -18.68
C GLY A 629 -12.39 -6.84 -18.55
N TYR A 630 -13.66 -7.21 -18.40
CA TYR A 630 -14.06 -8.62 -18.36
C TYR A 630 -14.52 -9.12 -19.73
N LEU A 631 -14.18 -10.38 -20.06
CA LEU A 631 -14.78 -11.12 -21.16
C LEU A 631 -16.23 -11.49 -20.80
N ARG A 632 -17.19 -11.09 -21.63
CA ARG A 632 -18.63 -11.20 -21.35
C ARG A 632 -19.40 -12.06 -22.33
N ALA A 633 -18.93 -12.14 -23.57
CA ALA A 633 -19.54 -12.99 -24.60
C ALA A 633 -18.51 -13.40 -25.64
N ARG A 634 -18.82 -14.48 -26.35
CA ARG A 634 -18.00 -15.03 -27.42
C ARG A 634 -18.86 -15.51 -28.59
N TRP A 635 -18.42 -15.23 -29.82
CA TRP A 635 -18.97 -15.82 -31.04
C TRP A 635 -17.91 -16.61 -31.78
N ASN A 636 -18.17 -17.91 -31.96
CA ASN A 636 -17.39 -18.79 -32.82
C ASN A 636 -18.26 -19.21 -34.02
N PRO A 637 -17.97 -18.74 -35.25
CA PRO A 637 -18.78 -19.01 -36.43
C PRO A 637 -18.82 -20.49 -36.82
N GLU A 638 -17.80 -21.27 -36.44
CA GLU A 638 -17.74 -22.71 -36.72
C GLU A 638 -18.82 -23.50 -35.96
N HIS A 639 -19.32 -22.94 -34.86
CA HIS A 639 -20.31 -23.57 -33.98
C HIS A 639 -21.68 -22.86 -34.02
N ASN A 640 -21.70 -21.53 -34.15
CA ASN A 640 -22.90 -20.69 -34.00
C ASN A 640 -23.12 -19.71 -35.18
N SER A 641 -23.08 -20.22 -36.41
CA SER A 641 -23.14 -19.40 -37.64
C SER A 641 -24.37 -18.49 -37.76
N SER A 642 -25.54 -18.88 -37.24
CA SER A 642 -26.76 -18.08 -37.34
C SER A 642 -26.76 -16.87 -36.38
N GLN A 643 -26.35 -17.06 -35.12
CA GLN A 643 -26.32 -16.00 -34.11
C GLN A 643 -25.18 -15.00 -34.34
N TRP A 644 -24.07 -15.45 -34.92
CA TRP A 644 -22.93 -14.61 -35.26
C TRP A 644 -23.27 -13.52 -36.29
N THR A 645 -24.14 -13.81 -37.25
CA THR A 645 -24.56 -12.84 -38.28
C THR A 645 -25.72 -11.93 -37.87
N ASP A 646 -26.35 -12.16 -36.71
CA ASP A 646 -27.49 -11.38 -36.23
C ASP A 646 -27.04 -10.08 -35.56
N PHE A 647 -27.07 -8.99 -36.33
CA PHE A 647 -26.69 -7.66 -35.83
C PHE A 647 -27.69 -7.09 -34.81
N ALA A 648 -28.95 -7.50 -34.84
CA ALA A 648 -29.95 -7.05 -33.87
C ALA A 648 -29.66 -7.65 -32.49
N LEU A 649 -29.26 -8.94 -32.45
CA LEU A 649 -28.77 -9.59 -31.25
C LEU A 649 -27.54 -8.87 -30.69
N LEU A 650 -26.50 -8.66 -31.51
CA LEU A 650 -25.29 -7.94 -31.08
C LEU A 650 -25.65 -6.56 -30.50
N THR A 651 -26.45 -5.77 -31.20
CA THR A 651 -26.86 -4.43 -30.75
C THR A 651 -27.60 -4.47 -29.40
N ASN A 652 -28.42 -5.49 -29.16
CA ASN A 652 -29.11 -5.66 -27.89
C ASN A 652 -28.13 -5.96 -26.75
N GLU A 653 -27.13 -6.81 -26.97
CA GLU A 653 -26.10 -7.13 -25.99
C GLU A 653 -25.21 -5.91 -25.68
N LEU A 654 -24.82 -5.14 -26.70
CA LEU A 654 -24.07 -3.88 -26.49
C LEU A 654 -24.85 -2.87 -25.64
N LYS A 655 -26.17 -2.76 -25.85
CA LYS A 655 -27.05 -1.90 -25.02
C LYS A 655 -27.08 -2.35 -23.56
N LYS A 656 -27.02 -3.66 -23.28
CA LYS A 656 -26.96 -4.15 -21.90
C LYS A 656 -25.69 -3.68 -21.22
N LEU A 657 -24.52 -3.87 -21.84
CA LEU A 657 -23.24 -3.39 -21.28
C LEU A 657 -23.22 -1.88 -21.09
N ALA A 658 -23.70 -1.11 -22.06
CA ALA A 658 -23.71 0.34 -21.99
C ALA A 658 -24.48 0.88 -20.77
N ASN A 659 -25.55 0.17 -20.36
CA ASN A 659 -26.41 0.55 -19.24
C ASN A 659 -26.06 -0.12 -17.91
N GLU A 660 -25.16 -1.10 -17.92
CA GLU A 660 -24.71 -1.79 -16.73
C GLU A 660 -24.01 -0.79 -15.78
N PRO A 661 -24.25 -0.78 -14.45
CA PRO A 661 -23.56 0.11 -13.54
C PRO A 661 -22.06 -0.25 -13.40
N GLU A 662 -21.29 0.56 -12.68
CA GLU A 662 -19.91 0.19 -12.34
C GLU A 662 -19.90 -1.07 -11.48
N ILE A 663 -19.34 -2.14 -12.05
CA ILE A 663 -19.03 -3.38 -11.36
C ILE A 663 -17.55 -3.31 -11.03
N LEU A 664 -17.15 -3.80 -9.85
CA LEU A 664 -15.77 -3.74 -9.35
C LEU A 664 -14.76 -4.04 -10.49
N PRO A 665 -13.66 -3.28 -10.60
CA PRO A 665 -12.67 -3.53 -11.65
C PRO A 665 -12.21 -5.01 -11.55
N PRO A 666 -11.89 -5.66 -12.69
CA PRO A 666 -11.26 -6.97 -12.67
C PRO A 666 -10.10 -6.91 -11.68
N PRO A 667 -9.95 -7.91 -10.79
CA PRO A 667 -8.83 -7.93 -9.86
C PRO A 667 -7.57 -7.69 -10.70
N ASP A 668 -6.79 -6.66 -10.34
CA ASP A 668 -5.55 -6.35 -11.05
C ASP A 668 -4.78 -7.67 -11.20
N GLU A 669 -4.62 -8.10 -12.46
CA GLU A 669 -4.57 -9.52 -12.83
C GLU A 669 -3.46 -10.27 -12.06
N HIS A 670 -3.91 -11.14 -11.15
CA HIS A 670 -3.18 -12.11 -10.31
C HIS A 670 -2.20 -11.58 -9.27
N VAL A 671 -2.65 -10.65 -8.40
CA VAL A 671 -2.00 -10.47 -7.10
C VAL A 671 -2.99 -10.36 -5.95
N HIS A 672 -3.55 -11.50 -5.53
CA HIS A 672 -4.27 -11.62 -4.26
C HIS A 672 -3.29 -11.63 -3.07
#